data_AF-A0A8T6ZLQ8-F1
#
_entry.id   AF-A0A8T6ZLQ8-F1
#
_cell.length_a   1.000
_cell.length_b   1.000
_cell.length_c   1.000
_cell.angle_alpha   90.00
_cell.angle_beta   90.00
_cell.angle_gamma   90.00
#
_symmetry.space_group_name_H-M   'P 1'
#
loop_
_entity.id
_entity.type
_entity.pdbx_description
1 polymer ?
#
loop_
_entity_poly.entity_id
_entity_poly.type
_entity_poly.pdbx_seq_one_letter_code
_entity_poly.pdbx_strand_id
1 'polypeptide(L)'
;MRAGQSNRSVHFSASIIVVFLLGLALSSWAATQYFAHAVQYQDGLGEYVWQVGSTVRIYQPFAWVDWAAQWMRATGQLETYVTRMLLVLCGGALASLLFGFYLYYRRSLKTESHDDLHGSARWATERDIEKMGLMTYERWEGPLFRRKRVHRKATGPYLGAFDTSDGRKVLRYSDPAHLACAAPSRSGKGVGPVLTTLLSYPHSTAVNDIKGENYELSSGFRHSAGSLVIRFDPTSVDQKSIDGRSRYNAAAYWNVLDEIRTFTEYDVMDAQNVSQAIADPNGEGMDDHWVSTSYELLVGVILHVKYYERDKSLSGVSTYLADPSFTDPEQMYTRMMNAEHDPDGVMGWMDSEGNPTKTHPQVAIAARAMLNKEEKERNSVLSTAKTKLSLYTEPIVARNTSRSDFCVNDLMNHEKPVSLYIVVPPSDKNRLRPLVRLFITFVILRLTASMEFEEGRSVKDYRHRLLMLIDELASLKKLEQLQDALSYMAGYGITAFLFFQDWIQLREAYGDKETITAGCQLRIAYAPNTVDTAEDISKMTGITTVKRQNVSYSGTRLGAMLGQMSVSEELVERPLLTADEASRLPRDEMLVFNTGHPPIRAKKLRYFEMPEFQRRAAMASPSRVCMTFAEERRVGVKWFMVSVQRVEGSKNLNVTINTYSDFPEVSLVIKQEHLERETVQEFEYGLFDGAGGAVNRALTLDDLSFVAKPVGDCAEFEPTEAFELHFIVKDPSEYKRFSQAGFYRDISVYEREARRQVRERFHKFEADEGKPTEPTLERVVAGGKYSGKVLLVTKHYIAIHKLHDREQVSLHRIAKLDRSAKVGETITVTYTGKKGAVA
;
A
#
# COMPACT_ATOMS: atom_id res chain seq x y z
N MET A 1 1.08 -29.55 -47.14
CA MET A 1 1.94 -29.82 -45.96
C MET A 1 2.40 -31.29 -45.80
N ARG A 2 1.79 -32.31 -46.46
CA ARG A 2 2.23 -33.72 -46.33
C ARG A 2 3.65 -34.03 -46.88
N ALA A 3 4.19 -33.23 -47.79
CA ALA A 3 5.53 -33.46 -48.37
C ALA A 3 6.71 -33.05 -47.45
N GLY A 4 6.48 -32.19 -46.45
CA GLY A 4 7.54 -31.70 -45.54
C GLY A 4 7.80 -32.62 -44.33
N GLN A 5 6.82 -33.44 -43.94
CA GLN A 5 6.95 -34.38 -42.82
C GLN A 5 7.66 -35.68 -43.21
N SER A 6 7.51 -36.19 -44.45
CA SER A 6 8.21 -37.41 -44.88
C SER A 6 9.73 -37.18 -45.04
N ASN A 7 10.16 -36.00 -45.54
CA ASN A 7 11.59 -35.71 -45.64
C ASN A 7 12.28 -35.61 -44.27
N ARG A 8 11.59 -35.08 -43.24
CA ARG A 8 12.18 -34.94 -41.89
C ARG A 8 12.29 -36.26 -41.13
N SER A 9 11.40 -37.22 -41.35
CA SER A 9 11.53 -38.56 -40.77
C SER A 9 12.68 -39.34 -41.43
N VAL A 10 12.86 -39.22 -42.75
CA VAL A 10 13.95 -39.85 -43.49
C VAL A 10 15.32 -39.30 -43.05
N HIS A 11 15.48 -37.98 -42.90
CA HIS A 11 16.74 -37.38 -42.44
C HIS A 11 17.10 -37.75 -40.98
N PHE A 12 16.11 -37.96 -40.11
CA PHE A 12 16.36 -38.33 -38.71
C PHE A 12 16.68 -39.83 -38.56
N SER A 13 15.98 -40.71 -39.29
CA SER A 13 16.34 -42.13 -39.39
C SER A 13 17.76 -42.29 -39.93
N ALA A 14 18.14 -41.50 -40.93
CA ALA A 14 19.51 -41.45 -41.43
C ALA A 14 20.51 -41.00 -40.35
N SER A 15 20.16 -40.01 -39.52
CA SER A 15 21.02 -39.53 -38.43
C SER A 15 21.25 -40.59 -37.32
N ILE A 16 20.21 -41.33 -36.94
CA ILE A 16 20.34 -42.44 -35.98
C ILE A 16 21.20 -43.56 -36.56
N ILE A 17 21.00 -43.89 -37.84
CA ILE A 17 21.81 -44.89 -38.56
C ILE A 17 23.28 -44.44 -38.59
N VAL A 18 23.56 -43.17 -38.86
CA VAL A 18 24.93 -42.63 -38.84
C VAL A 18 25.55 -42.73 -37.45
N VAL A 19 24.83 -42.37 -36.38
CA VAL A 19 25.33 -42.51 -34.99
C VAL A 19 25.59 -43.97 -34.63
N PHE A 20 24.72 -44.88 -35.08
CA PHE A 20 24.89 -46.32 -34.89
C PHE A 20 26.12 -46.85 -35.62
N LEU A 21 26.31 -46.47 -36.89
CA LEU A 21 27.48 -46.85 -37.70
C LEU A 21 28.79 -46.29 -37.10
N LEU A 22 28.78 -45.07 -36.58
CA LEU A 22 29.92 -44.48 -35.88
C LEU A 22 30.24 -45.24 -34.58
N GLY A 23 29.21 -45.64 -33.82
CA GLY A 23 29.36 -46.47 -32.62
C GLY A 23 29.96 -47.84 -32.92
N LEU A 24 29.54 -48.48 -34.02
CA LEU A 24 30.12 -49.72 -34.51
C LEU A 24 31.57 -49.56 -34.97
N ALA A 25 31.90 -48.48 -35.66
CA ALA A 25 33.28 -48.20 -36.07
C ALA A 25 34.19 -47.99 -34.85
N LEU A 26 33.71 -47.30 -33.82
CA LEU A 26 34.43 -47.09 -32.56
C LEU A 26 34.60 -48.39 -31.78
N SER A 27 33.57 -49.24 -31.68
CA SER A 27 33.69 -50.54 -31.00
C SER A 27 34.65 -51.47 -31.74
N SER A 28 34.62 -51.45 -33.07
CA SER A 28 35.56 -52.15 -33.93
C SER A 28 37.00 -51.71 -33.68
N TRP A 29 37.22 -50.39 -33.56
CA TRP A 29 38.54 -49.87 -33.27
C TRP A 29 39.01 -50.22 -31.86
N ALA A 30 38.14 -50.13 -30.86
CA ALA A 30 38.45 -50.50 -29.49
C ALA A 30 38.81 -51.99 -29.37
N ALA A 31 38.10 -52.87 -30.06
CA ALA A 31 38.41 -54.29 -30.09
C ALA A 31 39.77 -54.57 -30.75
N THR A 32 40.06 -53.89 -31.85
CA THR A 32 41.37 -53.96 -32.50
C THR A 32 42.50 -53.53 -31.54
N GLN A 33 42.36 -52.39 -30.87
CA GLN A 33 43.40 -51.92 -29.94
C GLN A 33 43.52 -52.83 -28.70
N TYR A 34 42.40 -53.36 -28.21
CA TYR A 34 42.39 -54.32 -27.11
C TYR A 34 43.18 -55.58 -27.48
N PHE A 35 42.97 -56.14 -28.67
CA PHE A 35 43.68 -57.34 -29.10
C PHE A 35 45.17 -57.07 -29.29
N ALA A 36 45.53 -55.96 -29.95
CA ALA A 36 46.91 -55.55 -30.12
C ALA A 36 47.63 -55.39 -28.78
N HIS A 37 46.98 -54.79 -27.78
CA HIS A 37 47.50 -54.67 -26.43
C HIS A 37 47.65 -56.03 -25.74
N ALA A 38 46.65 -56.90 -25.85
CA ALA A 38 46.63 -58.21 -25.21
C ALA A 38 47.79 -59.13 -25.68
N VAL A 39 48.22 -58.98 -26.94
CA VAL A 39 49.39 -59.69 -27.49
C VAL A 39 50.65 -58.84 -27.49
N GLN A 40 50.69 -57.73 -26.75
CA GLN A 40 51.87 -56.86 -26.59
C GLN A 40 52.44 -56.29 -27.90
N TYR A 41 51.58 -55.94 -28.85
CA TYR A 41 51.95 -55.27 -30.10
C TYR A 41 53.00 -56.03 -30.94
N GLN A 42 52.97 -57.36 -30.91
CA GLN A 42 53.88 -58.23 -31.66
C GLN A 42 53.96 -57.87 -33.15
N ASP A 43 55.15 -58.02 -33.74
CA ASP A 43 55.40 -57.68 -35.15
C ASP A 43 54.55 -58.49 -36.15
N GLY A 44 54.04 -59.66 -35.74
CA GLY A 44 53.13 -60.49 -36.54
C GLY A 44 51.72 -59.91 -36.77
N LEU A 45 51.38 -58.77 -36.17
CA LEU A 45 50.08 -58.11 -36.35
C LEU A 45 49.96 -57.28 -37.65
N GLY A 46 51.07 -57.10 -38.38
CA GLY A 46 51.12 -56.33 -39.63
C GLY A 46 51.40 -54.84 -39.43
N GLU A 47 51.19 -54.04 -40.48
CA GLU A 47 51.46 -52.60 -40.48
C GLU A 47 50.51 -51.82 -39.55
N TYR A 48 51.08 -50.92 -38.75
CA TYR A 48 50.33 -50.00 -37.90
C TYR A 48 50.16 -48.64 -38.59
N VAL A 49 49.06 -47.95 -38.28
CA VAL A 49 48.72 -46.65 -38.87
C VAL A 49 49.51 -45.53 -38.22
N TRP A 50 49.72 -45.64 -36.91
CA TRP A 50 50.43 -44.64 -36.13
C TRP A 50 51.08 -45.27 -34.90
N GLN A 51 52.21 -44.74 -34.46
CA GLN A 51 52.90 -45.19 -33.26
C GLN A 51 53.00 -44.03 -32.26
N VAL A 52 52.57 -44.30 -31.02
CA VAL A 52 52.63 -43.33 -29.92
C VAL A 52 53.70 -43.78 -28.93
N GLY A 53 54.82 -43.04 -28.89
CA GLY A 53 55.99 -43.42 -28.11
C GLY A 53 56.74 -44.64 -28.68
N SER A 54 57.53 -45.33 -27.86
CA SER A 54 58.30 -46.52 -28.28
C SER A 54 57.53 -47.84 -28.14
N THR A 55 56.33 -47.85 -27.55
CA THR A 55 55.67 -49.09 -27.09
C THR A 55 54.24 -49.30 -27.59
N VAL A 56 53.51 -48.26 -28.01
CA VAL A 56 52.09 -48.38 -28.39
C VAL A 56 51.90 -48.18 -29.89
N ARG A 57 51.40 -49.21 -30.57
CA ARG A 57 51.09 -49.19 -32.01
C ARG A 57 49.59 -49.15 -32.23
N ILE A 58 49.12 -48.21 -33.04
CA ILE A 58 47.69 -47.99 -33.35
C ILE A 58 47.38 -48.60 -34.72
N TYR A 59 46.51 -49.60 -34.74
CA TYR A 59 46.05 -50.29 -35.95
C TYR A 59 44.72 -49.74 -36.50
N GLN A 60 44.41 -50.07 -37.76
CA GLN A 60 43.17 -49.71 -38.45
C GLN A 60 41.94 -50.31 -37.73
N PRO A 61 40.79 -49.61 -37.69
CA PRO A 61 39.60 -50.05 -36.95
C PRO A 61 39.07 -51.46 -37.24
N PHE A 62 39.37 -52.03 -38.41
CA PHE A 62 38.86 -53.33 -38.85
C PHE A 62 39.94 -54.42 -38.94
N ALA A 63 41.17 -54.16 -38.49
CA ALA A 63 42.27 -55.14 -38.55
C ALA A 63 41.98 -56.42 -37.75
N TRP A 64 41.09 -56.32 -36.75
CA TRP A 64 40.59 -57.48 -36.01
C TRP A 64 39.95 -58.54 -36.90
N VAL A 65 39.43 -58.21 -38.09
CA VAL A 65 38.77 -59.16 -39.00
C VAL A 65 39.78 -60.18 -39.52
N ASP A 66 40.93 -59.70 -39.99
CA ASP A 66 42.00 -60.56 -40.50
C ASP A 66 42.61 -61.39 -39.37
N TRP A 67 42.78 -60.78 -38.20
CA TRP A 67 43.29 -61.44 -37.00
C TRP A 67 42.33 -62.52 -36.48
N ALA A 68 41.03 -62.22 -36.45
CA ALA A 68 40.01 -63.20 -36.10
C ALA A 68 40.01 -64.34 -37.12
N ALA A 69 40.08 -64.08 -38.43
CA ALA A 69 40.09 -65.12 -39.45
C ALA A 69 41.34 -66.02 -39.38
N GLN A 70 42.51 -65.44 -39.13
CA GLN A 70 43.78 -66.17 -39.03
C GLN A 70 43.90 -66.99 -37.74
N TRP A 71 43.42 -66.45 -36.62
CA TRP A 71 43.66 -67.04 -35.29
C TRP A 71 42.39 -67.58 -34.60
N MET A 72 41.26 -67.68 -35.31
CA MET A 72 40.01 -68.26 -34.77
C MET A 72 40.16 -69.71 -34.29
N ARG A 73 41.11 -70.44 -34.88
CA ARG A 73 41.39 -71.86 -34.59
C ARG A 73 42.65 -72.07 -33.76
N ALA A 74 43.28 -70.99 -33.29
CA ALA A 74 44.43 -71.09 -32.41
C ALA A 74 44.01 -71.64 -31.05
N THR A 75 44.90 -72.40 -30.40
CA THR A 75 44.64 -73.01 -29.09
C THR A 75 45.42 -72.30 -27.99
N GLY A 76 44.89 -72.31 -26.75
CA GLY A 76 45.57 -71.74 -25.58
C GLY A 76 45.27 -70.26 -25.33
N GLN A 77 46.26 -69.47 -24.90
CA GLN A 77 46.03 -68.07 -24.49
C GLN A 77 45.52 -67.17 -25.63
N LEU A 78 45.91 -67.46 -26.87
CA LEU A 78 45.51 -66.68 -28.04
C LEU A 78 44.00 -66.79 -28.32
N GLU A 79 43.41 -67.97 -28.12
CA GLU A 79 41.97 -68.19 -28.19
C GLU A 79 41.22 -67.26 -27.23
N THR A 80 41.71 -67.16 -25.99
CA THR A 80 41.10 -66.31 -24.95
C THR A 80 41.13 -64.84 -25.34
N TYR A 81 42.21 -64.37 -25.97
CA TYR A 81 42.31 -62.98 -26.44
C TYR A 81 41.39 -62.69 -27.62
N VAL A 82 41.28 -63.61 -28.59
CA VAL A 82 40.33 -63.51 -29.71
C VAL A 82 38.89 -63.50 -29.21
N THR A 83 38.52 -64.39 -28.28
CA THR A 83 37.16 -64.40 -27.70
C THR A 83 36.84 -63.11 -26.97
N ARG A 84 37.77 -62.56 -26.17
CA ARG A 84 37.55 -61.29 -25.47
C ARG A 84 37.45 -60.10 -26.42
N MET A 85 38.24 -60.10 -27.50
CA MET A 85 38.12 -59.11 -28.57
C MET A 85 36.71 -59.12 -29.21
N LEU A 86 36.18 -60.31 -29.52
CA LEU A 86 34.81 -60.46 -30.03
C LEU A 86 33.75 -60.01 -29.02
N LEU A 87 33.96 -60.26 -27.72
CA LEU A 87 33.07 -59.75 -26.67
C LEU A 87 33.06 -58.22 -26.59
N VAL A 88 34.20 -57.54 -26.78
CA VAL A 88 34.27 -56.07 -26.85
C VAL A 88 33.47 -55.54 -28.05
N LEU A 89 33.55 -56.20 -29.21
CA LEU A 89 32.74 -55.90 -30.39
C LEU A 89 31.24 -56.05 -30.12
N CYS A 90 30.82 -57.20 -29.61
CA CYS A 90 29.42 -57.49 -29.30
C CYS A 90 28.86 -56.51 -28.25
N GLY A 91 29.65 -56.20 -27.21
CA GLY A 91 29.28 -55.24 -26.18
C GLY A 91 29.11 -53.82 -26.74
N GLY A 92 30.04 -53.37 -27.59
CA GLY A 92 29.95 -52.05 -28.23
C GLY A 92 28.81 -51.95 -29.25
N ALA A 93 28.52 -53.02 -29.99
CA ALA A 93 27.38 -53.08 -30.91
C ALA A 93 26.04 -53.00 -30.16
N LEU A 94 25.91 -53.73 -29.05
CA LEU A 94 24.73 -53.69 -28.20
C LEU A 94 24.54 -52.30 -27.57
N ALA A 95 25.60 -51.68 -27.07
CA ALA A 95 25.56 -50.33 -26.51
C ALA A 95 25.11 -49.28 -27.56
N SER A 96 25.60 -49.40 -28.79
CA SER A 96 25.23 -48.50 -29.89
C SER A 96 23.75 -48.64 -30.28
N LEU A 97 23.23 -49.88 -30.28
CA LEU A 97 21.82 -50.18 -30.51
C LEU A 97 20.92 -49.59 -29.41
N LEU A 98 21.28 -49.81 -28.14
CA LEU A 98 20.54 -49.27 -26.99
C LEU A 98 20.55 -47.74 -26.97
N PHE A 99 21.67 -47.12 -27.33
CA PHE A 99 21.77 -45.66 -27.43
C PHE A 99 20.92 -45.10 -28.57
N GLY A 100 20.90 -45.76 -29.73
CA GLY A 100 20.01 -45.41 -30.84
C GLY A 100 18.53 -45.50 -30.46
N PHE A 101 18.14 -46.59 -29.77
CA PHE A 101 16.78 -46.76 -29.24
C PHE A 101 16.43 -45.68 -28.20
N TYR A 102 17.36 -45.34 -27.31
CA TYR A 102 17.20 -44.24 -26.36
C TYR A 102 16.96 -42.90 -27.06
N LEU A 103 17.73 -42.56 -28.10
CA LEU A 103 17.55 -41.33 -28.86
C LEU A 103 16.20 -41.31 -29.60
N TYR A 104 15.79 -42.44 -30.19
CA TYR A 104 14.48 -42.61 -30.82
C TYR A 104 13.34 -42.42 -29.81
N TYR A 105 13.38 -43.14 -28.68
CA TYR A 105 12.40 -43.05 -27.60
C TYR A 105 12.28 -41.61 -27.05
N ARG A 106 13.42 -40.95 -26.80
CA ARG A 106 13.46 -39.58 -26.30
C ARG A 106 12.89 -38.55 -27.29
N ARG A 107 12.93 -38.85 -28.59
CA ARG A 107 12.29 -38.01 -29.62
C ARG A 107 10.82 -38.34 -29.80
N SER A 108 10.42 -39.61 -29.72
CA SER A 108 9.02 -40.00 -29.72
C SER A 108 8.25 -39.25 -28.62
N LEU A 109 8.84 -39.13 -27.42
CA LEU A 109 8.33 -38.30 -26.33
C LEU A 109 8.27 -36.79 -26.61
N LYS A 110 9.01 -36.28 -27.61
CA LYS A 110 9.00 -34.85 -28.03
C LYS A 110 8.12 -34.57 -29.24
N THR A 111 7.59 -35.60 -29.91
CA THR A 111 6.83 -35.47 -31.17
C THR A 111 5.33 -35.66 -30.95
N GLU A 112 4.84 -35.50 -29.73
CA GLU A 112 3.47 -35.02 -29.54
C GLU A 112 3.47 -33.53 -29.90
N SER A 113 3.43 -33.21 -31.20
CA SER A 113 2.97 -31.89 -31.61
C SER A 113 1.52 -31.81 -31.19
N HIS A 114 1.24 -30.92 -30.23
CA HIS A 114 -0.11 -30.44 -30.00
C HIS A 114 -0.56 -29.78 -31.32
N ASP A 115 -1.34 -30.50 -32.11
CA ASP A 115 -1.96 -29.95 -33.31
C ASP A 115 -3.10 -29.04 -32.85
N ASP A 116 -2.78 -27.78 -32.59
CA ASP A 116 -3.70 -26.76 -32.07
C ASP A 116 -4.67 -26.22 -33.15
N LEU A 117 -5.10 -27.07 -34.09
CA LEU A 117 -5.86 -26.68 -35.28
C LEU A 117 -7.10 -25.84 -34.97
N HIS A 118 -7.82 -26.22 -33.91
CA HIS A 118 -9.04 -25.56 -33.45
C HIS A 118 -8.83 -24.63 -32.24
N GLY A 119 -7.67 -24.73 -31.59
CA GLY A 119 -7.36 -23.97 -30.38
C GLY A 119 -6.26 -24.63 -29.56
N SER A 120 -5.46 -23.78 -28.91
CA SER A 120 -4.28 -24.13 -28.12
C SER A 120 -4.49 -24.00 -26.61
N ALA A 121 -5.74 -23.81 -26.16
CA ALA A 121 -6.02 -23.66 -24.74
C ALA A 121 -5.64 -24.93 -23.98
N ARG A 122 -4.95 -24.76 -22.85
CA ARG A 122 -4.52 -25.86 -21.99
C ARG A 122 -4.46 -25.39 -20.54
N TRP A 123 -4.46 -26.33 -19.60
CA TRP A 123 -4.19 -25.99 -18.21
C TRP A 123 -2.73 -25.58 -18.01
N ALA A 124 -2.52 -24.62 -17.10
CA ALA A 124 -1.19 -24.22 -16.69
C ALA A 124 -0.43 -25.36 -16.02
N THR A 125 0.83 -25.54 -16.41
CA THR A 125 1.78 -26.43 -15.75
C THR A 125 2.49 -25.71 -14.62
N GLU A 126 3.15 -26.46 -13.73
CA GLU A 126 4.00 -25.88 -12.66
C GLU A 126 4.98 -24.83 -13.20
N ARG A 127 5.62 -25.09 -14.36
CA ARG A 127 6.52 -24.13 -15.01
C ARG A 127 5.84 -22.87 -15.52
N ASP A 128 4.59 -22.96 -15.97
CA ASP A 128 3.83 -21.78 -16.37
C ASP A 128 3.55 -20.91 -15.15
N ILE A 129 3.17 -21.52 -14.02
CA ILE A 129 2.86 -20.81 -12.77
C ILE A 129 4.12 -20.15 -12.17
N GLU A 130 5.28 -20.81 -12.27
CA GLU A 130 6.59 -20.23 -11.92
C GLU A 130 6.90 -19.00 -12.77
N LYS A 131 6.70 -19.08 -14.10
CA LYS A 131 6.88 -17.94 -15.03
C LYS A 131 5.94 -16.78 -14.72
N MET A 132 4.68 -17.11 -14.40
CA MET A 132 3.67 -16.14 -13.96
C MET A 132 4.05 -15.45 -12.63
N GLY A 133 5.05 -15.95 -11.90
CA GLY A 133 5.49 -15.36 -10.63
C GLY A 133 4.53 -15.59 -9.47
N LEU A 134 3.64 -16.58 -9.59
CA LEU A 134 2.60 -16.83 -8.58
C LEU A 134 3.06 -17.74 -7.45
N MET A 135 4.20 -18.42 -7.58
CA MET A 135 4.70 -19.35 -6.56
C MET A 135 6.15 -19.07 -6.21
N THR A 136 6.49 -19.39 -4.96
CA THR A 136 7.90 -19.38 -4.53
C THR A 136 8.56 -20.67 -5.02
N TYR A 137 9.66 -20.55 -5.73
CA TYR A 137 10.42 -21.70 -6.23
C TYR A 137 11.92 -21.44 -6.16
N GLU A 138 12.67 -22.53 -6.15
CA GLU A 138 14.12 -22.53 -6.23
C GLU A 138 14.57 -23.59 -7.23
N ARG A 139 15.34 -23.18 -8.24
CA ARG A 139 15.76 -24.09 -9.31
C ARG A 139 17.12 -23.70 -9.89
N TRP A 140 17.83 -24.70 -10.40
CA TRP A 140 19.01 -24.50 -11.23
C TRP A 140 18.63 -24.26 -12.69
N GLU A 141 18.94 -23.09 -13.22
CA GLU A 141 18.68 -22.71 -14.61
C GLU A 141 19.98 -22.47 -15.39
N GLY A 142 19.98 -22.84 -16.68
CA GLY A 142 21.11 -22.64 -17.59
C GLY A 142 21.73 -23.94 -18.15
N PRO A 143 22.72 -23.82 -19.06
CA PRO A 143 23.44 -24.96 -19.64
C PRO A 143 24.13 -25.80 -18.56
N LEU A 144 24.34 -27.10 -18.80
CA LEU A 144 24.89 -28.07 -17.83
C LEU A 144 26.13 -27.56 -17.06
N PHE A 145 27.01 -26.81 -17.75
CA PHE A 145 28.27 -26.28 -17.21
C PHE A 145 28.20 -24.82 -16.73
N ARG A 146 27.03 -24.17 -16.79
CA ARG A 146 26.79 -22.77 -16.35
C ARG A 146 25.45 -22.61 -15.64
N ARG A 147 25.02 -23.61 -14.88
CA ARG A 147 23.77 -23.53 -14.12
C ARG A 147 23.91 -22.50 -13.00
N LYS A 148 22.96 -21.57 -12.92
CA LYS A 148 22.79 -20.65 -11.80
C LYS A 148 21.59 -21.07 -10.97
N ARG A 149 21.70 -20.94 -9.65
CA ARG A 149 20.59 -21.13 -8.75
C ARG A 149 19.72 -19.88 -8.79
N VAL A 150 18.49 -20.02 -9.26
CA VAL A 150 17.48 -18.96 -9.31
C VAL A 150 16.50 -19.23 -8.17
N HIS A 151 16.36 -18.25 -7.28
CA HIS A 151 15.37 -18.26 -6.22
C HIS A 151 14.41 -17.10 -6.46
N ARG A 152 13.12 -17.40 -6.62
CA ARG A 152 12.07 -16.39 -6.74
C ARG A 152 11.08 -16.58 -5.60
N LYS A 153 10.86 -15.52 -4.82
CA LYS A 153 9.90 -15.51 -3.73
C LYS A 153 8.62 -14.81 -4.16
N ALA A 154 7.50 -15.52 -4.11
CA ALA A 154 6.19 -14.92 -4.31
C ALA A 154 5.75 -14.22 -3.02
N THR A 155 5.50 -12.92 -3.12
CA THR A 155 5.01 -12.03 -2.07
C THR A 155 3.64 -11.46 -2.49
N GLY A 156 2.92 -10.76 -1.59
CA GLY A 156 1.63 -10.16 -1.91
C GLY A 156 0.39 -10.99 -1.52
N PRO A 157 -0.80 -10.67 -2.05
CA PRO A 157 -2.06 -11.29 -1.68
C PRO A 157 -2.08 -12.80 -1.94
N TYR A 158 -2.76 -13.54 -1.06
CA TYR A 158 -2.99 -14.96 -1.21
C TYR A 158 -4.14 -15.20 -2.18
N LEU A 159 -3.92 -16.09 -3.14
CA LEU A 159 -4.93 -16.48 -4.12
C LEU A 159 -5.54 -17.83 -3.74
N GLY A 160 -4.67 -18.82 -3.51
CA GLY A 160 -5.01 -20.20 -3.17
C GLY A 160 -3.76 -21.08 -3.23
N ALA A 161 -3.88 -22.32 -3.71
CA ALA A 161 -2.78 -23.27 -3.77
C ALA A 161 -2.78 -24.11 -5.04
N PHE A 162 -1.63 -24.70 -5.36
CA PHE A 162 -1.44 -25.60 -6.49
C PHE A 162 -0.64 -26.82 -6.04
N ASP A 163 -1.11 -28.01 -6.42
CA ASP A 163 -0.44 -29.27 -6.08
C ASP A 163 0.70 -29.53 -7.08
N THR A 164 1.94 -29.48 -6.60
CA THR A 164 3.16 -29.74 -7.39
C THR A 164 3.73 -31.13 -7.10
N SER A 165 4.72 -31.53 -7.89
CA SER A 165 5.49 -32.77 -7.61
C SER A 165 6.16 -32.76 -6.23
N ASP A 166 6.53 -31.58 -5.73
CA ASP A 166 7.12 -31.37 -4.39
C ASP A 166 6.07 -31.08 -3.29
N GLY A 167 4.79 -31.37 -3.57
CA GLY A 167 3.66 -31.13 -2.67
C GLY A 167 2.88 -29.84 -2.95
N ARG A 168 1.97 -29.48 -2.04
CA ARG A 168 1.09 -28.31 -2.21
C ARG A 168 1.88 -27.00 -2.01
N LYS A 169 1.83 -26.11 -3.01
CA LYS A 169 2.45 -24.77 -2.98
C LYS A 169 1.38 -23.68 -2.95
N VAL A 170 1.62 -22.62 -2.20
CA VAL A 170 0.74 -21.46 -2.13
C VAL A 170 0.93 -20.57 -3.35
N LEU A 171 -0.17 -20.06 -3.90
CA LEU A 171 -0.22 -19.07 -4.96
C LEU A 171 -0.38 -17.65 -4.36
N ARG A 172 0.55 -16.76 -4.67
CA ARG A 172 0.57 -15.35 -4.25
C ARG A 172 0.92 -14.43 -5.41
N TYR A 173 0.23 -13.30 -5.52
CA TYR A 173 0.50 -12.34 -6.59
C TYR A 173 1.43 -11.21 -6.14
N SER A 174 2.63 -11.14 -6.70
CA SER A 174 3.66 -10.17 -6.29
C SER A 174 3.61 -8.86 -7.08
N ASP A 175 3.08 -8.91 -8.29
CA ASP A 175 3.14 -7.80 -9.22
C ASP A 175 2.19 -6.67 -8.78
N PRO A 176 2.52 -5.40 -9.08
CA PRO A 176 1.66 -4.25 -8.79
C PRO A 176 0.52 -4.20 -9.81
N ALA A 177 -0.44 -5.11 -9.67
CA ALA A 177 -1.56 -5.26 -10.57
C ALA A 177 -2.81 -5.66 -9.78
N HIS A 178 -3.99 -5.43 -10.37
CA HIS A 178 -5.27 -5.53 -9.70
C HIS A 178 -5.87 -6.93 -9.84
N LEU A 179 -6.65 -7.32 -8.83
CA LEU A 179 -7.23 -8.64 -8.70
C LEU A 179 -8.75 -8.53 -8.64
N ALA A 180 -9.44 -9.39 -9.38
CA ALA A 180 -10.88 -9.57 -9.31
C ALA A 180 -11.21 -11.00 -8.88
N CYS A 181 -12.18 -11.17 -7.98
CA CYS A 181 -12.64 -12.48 -7.52
C CYS A 181 -14.17 -12.60 -7.60
N ALA A 182 -14.62 -13.42 -8.55
CA ALA A 182 -16.00 -13.85 -8.70
C ALA A 182 -16.25 -15.06 -7.79
N ALA A 183 -16.92 -14.83 -6.67
CA ALA A 183 -17.13 -15.85 -5.65
C ALA A 183 -18.55 -15.77 -5.06
N PRO A 184 -19.43 -16.74 -5.35
CA PRO A 184 -20.81 -16.70 -4.86
C PRO A 184 -20.91 -16.71 -3.33
N SER A 185 -22.09 -16.38 -2.81
CA SER A 185 -22.35 -16.44 -1.37
C SER A 185 -22.02 -17.82 -0.78
N ARG A 186 -21.37 -17.83 0.41
CA ARG A 186 -20.94 -19.05 1.14
C ARG A 186 -19.93 -19.94 0.40
N SER A 187 -19.25 -19.42 -0.63
CA SER A 187 -18.27 -20.18 -1.43
C SER A 187 -16.84 -20.22 -0.85
N GLY A 188 -16.61 -19.47 0.25
CA GLY A 188 -15.35 -19.43 0.99
C GLY A 188 -14.46 -18.20 0.74
N LYS A 189 -14.95 -17.13 0.07
CA LYS A 189 -14.14 -15.93 -0.22
C LYS A 189 -13.49 -15.29 1.02
N GLY A 190 -14.26 -15.13 2.11
CA GLY A 190 -13.79 -14.52 3.35
C GLY A 190 -12.70 -15.35 4.04
N VAL A 191 -12.94 -16.65 4.23
CA VAL A 191 -11.99 -17.56 4.91
C VAL A 191 -10.76 -17.93 4.07
N GLY A 192 -10.83 -17.74 2.75
CA GLY A 192 -9.74 -17.99 1.83
C GLY A 192 -8.97 -16.71 1.52
N PRO A 193 -9.06 -16.17 0.29
CA PRO A 193 -8.19 -15.09 -0.17
C PRO A 193 -8.23 -13.83 0.69
N VAL A 194 -9.36 -13.48 1.32
CA VAL A 194 -9.48 -12.28 2.17
C VAL A 194 -8.67 -12.43 3.46
N LEU A 195 -9.07 -13.34 4.35
CA LEU A 195 -8.41 -13.49 5.66
C LEU A 195 -6.97 -13.98 5.53
N THR A 196 -6.65 -14.91 4.62
CA THR A 196 -5.25 -15.36 4.44
C THR A 196 -4.34 -14.22 3.97
N THR A 197 -4.87 -13.28 3.18
CA THR A 197 -4.13 -12.06 2.81
C THR A 197 -3.98 -11.13 4.01
N LEU A 198 -5.04 -10.80 4.74
CA LEU A 198 -4.97 -9.90 5.90
C LEU A 198 -4.07 -10.45 7.02
N LEU A 199 -4.04 -11.76 7.19
CA LEU A 199 -3.19 -12.44 8.16
C LEU A 199 -1.73 -12.59 7.71
N SER A 200 -1.29 -11.98 6.61
CA SER A 200 0.07 -12.17 6.09
C SER A 200 0.66 -10.99 5.32
N TYR A 201 -0.18 -10.11 4.77
CA TYR A 201 0.26 -8.97 3.99
C TYR A 201 1.03 -7.99 4.90
N PRO A 202 2.23 -7.53 4.52
CA PRO A 202 3.06 -6.72 5.41
C PRO A 202 2.75 -5.21 5.34
N HIS A 203 2.25 -4.71 4.21
CA HIS A 203 2.03 -3.27 4.00
C HIS A 203 0.64 -2.81 4.46
N SER A 204 0.27 -1.59 4.10
CA SER A 204 -1.01 -0.99 4.48
C SER A 204 -2.19 -1.66 3.77
N THR A 205 -3.36 -1.66 4.42
CA THR A 205 -4.61 -2.22 3.90
C THR A 205 -5.76 -1.26 4.19
N ALA A 206 -6.64 -1.05 3.19
CA ALA A 206 -7.94 -0.42 3.39
C ALA A 206 -9.02 -1.44 3.03
N VAL A 207 -9.81 -1.86 4.01
CA VAL A 207 -10.73 -3.00 3.90
C VAL A 207 -12.16 -2.53 4.04
N ASN A 208 -13.01 -2.74 3.03
CA ASN A 208 -14.46 -2.63 3.17
C ASN A 208 -14.98 -3.94 3.77
N ASP A 209 -15.42 -3.89 5.03
CA ASP A 209 -15.82 -5.03 5.84
C ASP A 209 -17.31 -4.97 6.20
N ILE A 210 -18.15 -5.64 5.40
CA ILE A 210 -19.62 -5.61 5.55
C ILE A 210 -20.09 -6.39 6.80
N LYS A 211 -19.20 -7.05 7.55
CA LYS A 211 -19.61 -7.85 8.71
C LYS A 211 -18.81 -7.61 9.98
N GLY A 212 -17.66 -6.94 9.87
CA GLY A 212 -16.68 -6.83 10.96
C GLY A 212 -15.85 -8.10 11.18
N GLU A 213 -16.11 -9.18 10.42
CA GLU A 213 -15.40 -10.46 10.56
C GLU A 213 -13.92 -10.31 10.18
N ASN A 214 -13.60 -9.45 9.21
CA ASN A 214 -12.22 -9.23 8.79
C ASN A 214 -11.46 -8.46 9.88
N TYR A 215 -12.06 -7.43 10.46
CA TYR A 215 -11.48 -6.72 11.61
C TYR A 215 -11.22 -7.69 12.76
N GLU A 216 -12.25 -8.43 13.19
CA GLU A 216 -12.16 -9.28 14.38
C GLU A 216 -11.12 -10.39 14.26
N LEU A 217 -11.01 -11.00 13.07
CA LEU A 217 -10.12 -12.14 12.87
C LEU A 217 -8.71 -11.77 12.39
N SER A 218 -8.42 -10.51 12.04
CA SER A 218 -7.09 -10.16 11.51
C SER A 218 -6.42 -8.96 12.17
N SER A 219 -7.17 -8.09 12.84
CA SER A 219 -6.63 -6.87 13.45
C SER A 219 -5.58 -7.16 14.54
N GLY A 220 -5.80 -8.17 15.39
CA GLY A 220 -4.85 -8.56 16.44
C GLY A 220 -3.48 -8.95 15.88
N PHE A 221 -3.46 -9.79 14.84
CA PHE A 221 -2.22 -10.12 14.14
C PHE A 221 -1.58 -8.91 13.48
N ARG A 222 -2.36 -8.13 12.72
CA ARG A 222 -1.86 -6.94 12.03
C ARG A 222 -1.18 -5.98 13.01
N HIS A 223 -1.79 -5.75 14.17
CA HIS A 223 -1.20 -4.95 15.25
C HIS A 223 0.11 -5.56 15.76
N SER A 224 0.13 -6.85 16.08
CA SER A 224 1.34 -7.55 16.54
C SER A 224 2.48 -7.53 15.51
N ALA A 225 2.15 -7.49 14.22
CA ALA A 225 3.08 -7.40 13.11
C ALA A 225 3.59 -5.95 12.86
N GLY A 226 3.22 -4.99 13.73
CA GLY A 226 3.68 -3.61 13.68
C GLY A 226 2.77 -2.65 12.90
N SER A 227 1.60 -3.11 12.45
CA SER A 227 0.64 -2.23 11.78
C SER A 227 -0.16 -1.39 12.78
N LEU A 228 -0.38 -0.13 12.42
CA LEU A 228 -1.40 0.71 13.05
C LEU A 228 -2.79 0.27 12.57
N VAL A 229 -3.63 -0.20 13.48
CA VAL A 229 -4.97 -0.72 13.14
C VAL A 229 -6.03 0.32 13.43
N ILE A 230 -6.78 0.72 12.40
CA ILE A 230 -7.87 1.69 12.51
C ILE A 230 -9.19 0.97 12.19
N ARG A 231 -10.18 1.10 13.06
CA ARG A 231 -11.55 0.66 12.80
C ARG A 231 -12.43 1.89 12.62
N PHE A 232 -12.95 2.12 11.42
CA PHE A 232 -13.98 3.11 11.15
C PHE A 232 -15.33 2.41 11.04
N ASP A 233 -16.26 2.74 11.93
CA ASP A 233 -17.60 2.17 11.97
C ASP A 233 -18.60 3.33 12.15
N PRO A 234 -19.25 3.77 11.06
CA PRO A 234 -20.13 4.93 11.08
C PRO A 234 -21.38 4.75 11.94
N THR A 235 -21.78 3.51 12.26
CA THR A 235 -22.94 3.22 13.12
C THR A 235 -22.55 2.85 14.54
N SER A 236 -21.25 2.88 14.87
CA SER A 236 -20.79 2.57 16.21
C SER A 236 -21.41 3.51 17.23
N VAL A 237 -22.10 2.91 18.20
CA VAL A 237 -22.46 3.55 19.45
C VAL A 237 -21.39 3.15 20.45
N ASP A 238 -20.57 4.11 20.90
CA ASP A 238 -19.55 3.88 21.94
C ASP A 238 -20.18 3.09 23.10
N GLN A 239 -19.91 1.79 23.18
CA GLN A 239 -20.35 0.97 24.29
C GLN A 239 -19.32 1.18 25.40
N LYS A 240 -19.72 1.88 26.47
CA LYS A 240 -19.01 1.76 27.74
C LYS A 240 -19.02 0.27 28.11
N SER A 241 -17.87 -0.28 28.50
CA SER A 241 -17.81 -1.60 29.11
C SER A 241 -18.82 -1.72 30.24
N ILE A 242 -19.20 -2.96 30.55
CA ILE A 242 -20.04 -3.31 31.71
C ILE A 242 -19.44 -2.76 33.03
N ASP A 243 -18.12 -2.55 33.10
CA ASP A 243 -17.42 -1.96 34.26
C ASP A 243 -17.38 -0.42 34.28
N GLY A 244 -17.90 0.26 33.26
CA GLY A 244 -17.95 1.72 33.14
C GLY A 244 -16.59 2.42 32.99
N ARG A 245 -15.47 1.68 32.94
CA ARG A 245 -14.09 2.21 32.96
C ARG A 245 -13.31 1.97 31.66
N SER A 246 -13.68 0.98 30.86
CA SER A 246 -13.02 0.65 29.59
C SER A 246 -13.95 0.83 28.39
N ARG A 247 -13.49 1.46 27.30
CA ARG A 247 -14.24 1.41 26.03
C ARG A 247 -13.81 0.14 25.30
N TYR A 248 -14.60 -0.93 25.38
CA TYR A 248 -14.44 -2.03 24.43
C TYR A 248 -14.96 -1.53 23.08
N ASN A 249 -14.12 -1.50 22.04
CA ASN A 249 -14.51 -1.13 20.66
C ASN A 249 -14.86 0.34 20.38
N ALA A 250 -13.97 1.30 20.70
CA ALA A 250 -14.12 2.66 20.17
C ALA A 250 -13.75 2.70 18.68
N ALA A 251 -14.71 3.07 17.83
CA ALA A 251 -14.48 3.34 16.41
C ALA A 251 -13.79 4.70 16.24
N ALA A 252 -12.93 4.82 15.22
CA ALA A 252 -12.33 6.08 14.81
C ALA A 252 -13.38 7.00 14.18
N TYR A 253 -13.15 8.31 14.29
CA TYR A 253 -13.94 9.33 13.60
C TYR A 253 -13.31 9.67 12.25
N TRP A 254 -14.13 9.92 11.23
CA TRP A 254 -13.66 10.47 9.95
C TRP A 254 -14.67 11.47 9.37
N ASN A 255 -14.23 12.71 9.27
CA ASN A 255 -14.96 13.81 8.65
C ASN A 255 -14.35 14.13 7.29
N VAL A 256 -15.12 13.88 6.23
CA VAL A 256 -14.69 14.18 4.86
C VAL A 256 -14.33 15.65 4.65
N LEU A 257 -14.97 16.58 5.36
CA LEU A 257 -14.65 18.01 5.20
C LEU A 257 -13.26 18.35 5.73
N ASP A 258 -12.67 17.53 6.60
CA ASP A 258 -11.27 17.68 7.02
C ASP A 258 -10.28 17.28 5.91
N GLU A 259 -10.74 16.61 4.85
CA GLU A 259 -9.96 16.37 3.63
C GLU A 259 -9.96 17.58 2.67
N ILE A 260 -10.69 18.68 2.92
CA ILE A 260 -10.68 19.86 2.03
C ILE A 260 -9.52 20.78 2.37
N ARG A 261 -8.56 20.94 1.44
CA ARG A 261 -7.36 21.79 1.60
C ARG A 261 -7.67 23.29 1.59
N THR A 262 -8.20 23.79 2.71
CA THR A 262 -8.47 25.22 2.90
C THR A 262 -7.19 26.06 2.83
N PHE A 263 -7.35 27.30 2.38
CA PHE A 263 -6.29 28.27 2.11
C PHE A 263 -5.27 27.75 1.08
N THR A 264 -5.76 27.05 0.05
CA THR A 264 -4.97 26.60 -1.09
C THR A 264 -5.79 26.74 -2.37
N GLU A 265 -5.14 26.71 -3.53
CA GLU A 265 -5.81 26.72 -4.83
C GLU A 265 -6.67 25.46 -5.10
N TYR A 266 -6.61 24.46 -4.22
CA TYR A 266 -7.27 23.17 -4.38
C TYR A 266 -8.59 23.04 -3.61
N ASP A 267 -8.96 24.00 -2.76
CA ASP A 267 -10.14 23.90 -1.91
C ASP A 267 -11.44 23.73 -2.70
N VAL A 268 -11.61 24.49 -3.79
CA VAL A 268 -12.75 24.38 -4.70
C VAL A 268 -12.81 23.00 -5.32
N MET A 269 -11.68 22.49 -5.82
CA MET A 269 -11.61 21.15 -6.41
C MET A 269 -11.94 20.06 -5.39
N ASP A 270 -11.42 20.17 -4.16
CA ASP A 270 -11.70 19.22 -3.10
C ASP A 270 -13.19 19.26 -2.70
N ALA A 271 -13.80 20.46 -2.59
CA ALA A 271 -15.22 20.64 -2.30
C ALA A 271 -16.12 20.11 -3.42
N GLN A 272 -15.72 20.29 -4.69
CA GLN A 272 -16.36 19.69 -5.86
C GLN A 272 -16.37 18.16 -5.76
N ASN A 273 -15.24 17.54 -5.42
CA ASN A 273 -15.17 16.08 -5.24
C ASN A 273 -16.10 15.58 -4.12
N VAL A 274 -16.20 16.29 -2.99
CA VAL A 274 -17.18 15.98 -1.92
C VAL A 274 -18.60 16.10 -2.45
N SER A 275 -18.93 17.23 -3.08
CA SER A 275 -20.26 17.50 -3.60
C SER A 275 -20.69 16.46 -4.63
N GLN A 276 -19.78 16.04 -5.52
CA GLN A 276 -20.07 15.06 -6.56
C GLN A 276 -20.51 13.73 -5.97
N ALA A 277 -19.76 13.24 -4.98
CA ALA A 277 -20.05 11.99 -4.30
C ALA A 277 -21.33 12.04 -3.44
N ILE A 278 -21.74 13.22 -2.97
CA ILE A 278 -23.02 13.42 -2.25
C ILE A 278 -24.20 13.48 -3.23
N ALA A 279 -24.04 14.21 -4.34
CA ALA A 279 -25.09 14.43 -5.32
C ALA A 279 -25.44 13.14 -6.09
N ASP A 280 -24.45 12.28 -6.37
CA ASP A 280 -24.63 10.96 -6.99
C ASP A 280 -24.29 9.77 -6.05
N PRO A 281 -25.17 9.47 -5.08
CA PRO A 281 -24.96 8.42 -4.08
C PRO A 281 -24.99 7.00 -4.66
N ASN A 282 -25.48 6.81 -5.89
CA ASN A 282 -25.63 5.51 -6.54
C ASN A 282 -24.72 5.31 -7.77
N GLY A 283 -24.09 6.34 -8.31
CA GLY A 283 -23.29 6.23 -9.52
C GLY A 283 -24.14 6.22 -10.79
N GLU A 284 -25.31 6.84 -10.75
CA GLU A 284 -26.28 6.89 -11.86
C GLU A 284 -25.97 8.02 -12.86
N GLY A 285 -25.04 8.93 -12.52
CA GLY A 285 -24.72 10.11 -13.32
C GLY A 285 -25.49 11.36 -12.87
N MET A 286 -25.18 12.49 -13.51
CA MET A 286 -25.73 13.81 -13.18
C MET A 286 -26.54 14.43 -14.33
N ASP A 287 -27.24 13.60 -15.11
CA ASP A 287 -27.96 14.04 -16.31
C ASP A 287 -29.20 14.91 -16.00
N ASP A 288 -29.69 14.87 -14.75
CA ASP A 288 -30.76 15.74 -14.29
C ASP A 288 -30.24 17.15 -13.96
N HIS A 289 -30.80 18.16 -14.63
CA HIS A 289 -30.51 19.58 -14.41
C HIS A 289 -30.58 19.99 -12.92
N TRP A 290 -31.50 19.38 -12.16
CA TRP A 290 -31.67 19.59 -10.72
C TRP A 290 -30.52 19.05 -9.88
N VAL A 291 -29.91 17.93 -10.30
CA VAL A 291 -28.73 17.34 -9.64
C VAL A 291 -27.51 18.21 -9.87
N SER A 292 -27.31 18.69 -11.10
CA SER A 292 -26.20 19.60 -11.45
C SER A 292 -26.28 20.93 -10.68
N THR A 293 -27.46 21.54 -10.63
CA THR A 293 -27.64 22.81 -9.90
C THR A 293 -27.51 22.63 -8.37
N SER A 294 -28.00 21.51 -7.83
CA SER A 294 -27.84 21.18 -6.39
C SER A 294 -26.38 20.93 -6.03
N TYR A 295 -25.62 20.34 -6.95
CA TYR A 295 -24.19 20.12 -6.80
C TYR A 295 -23.41 21.44 -6.69
N GLU A 296 -23.69 22.44 -7.53
CA GLU A 296 -23.04 23.75 -7.48
C GLU A 296 -23.35 24.49 -6.16
N LEU A 297 -24.62 24.43 -5.72
CA LEU A 297 -25.03 24.96 -4.41
C LEU A 297 -24.23 24.29 -3.27
N LEU A 298 -24.15 22.96 -3.27
CA LEU A 298 -23.44 22.21 -2.24
C LEU A 298 -21.94 22.58 -2.19
N VAL A 299 -21.28 22.83 -3.31
CA VAL A 299 -19.88 23.31 -3.32
C VAL A 299 -19.74 24.62 -2.55
N GLY A 300 -20.59 25.61 -2.85
CA GLY A 300 -20.57 26.90 -2.17
C GLY A 300 -20.86 26.79 -0.67
N VAL A 301 -21.83 25.96 -0.28
CA VAL A 301 -22.23 25.79 1.13
C VAL A 301 -21.17 25.01 1.90
N ILE A 302 -20.58 23.97 1.32
CA ILE A 302 -19.48 23.20 1.92
C ILE A 302 -18.30 24.12 2.22
N LEU A 303 -17.90 24.96 1.27
CA LEU A 303 -16.82 25.94 1.46
C LEU A 303 -17.21 26.97 2.54
N HIS A 304 -18.41 27.54 2.46
CA HIS A 304 -18.91 28.48 3.48
C HIS A 304 -18.81 27.89 4.89
N VAL A 305 -19.33 26.67 5.06
CA VAL A 305 -19.32 25.97 6.35
C VAL A 305 -17.89 25.66 6.81
N LYS A 306 -17.02 25.23 5.89
CA LYS A 306 -15.63 24.90 6.23
C LYS A 306 -14.84 26.12 6.68
N TYR A 307 -15.04 27.28 6.06
CA TYR A 307 -14.32 28.51 6.40
C TYR A 307 -14.96 29.24 7.60
N TYR A 308 -16.28 29.43 7.60
CA TYR A 308 -16.96 30.38 8.47
C TYR A 308 -17.71 29.76 9.65
N GLU A 309 -18.42 28.64 9.43
CA GLU A 309 -19.31 28.07 10.45
C GLU A 309 -18.57 27.33 11.57
N ARG A 310 -19.25 27.16 12.71
CA ARG A 310 -18.69 26.47 13.89
C ARG A 310 -18.61 24.96 13.70
N ASP A 311 -19.68 24.35 13.19
CA ASP A 311 -19.73 22.91 12.89
C ASP A 311 -19.24 22.65 11.47
N LYS A 312 -17.98 22.22 11.35
CA LYS A 312 -17.29 22.01 10.07
C LYS A 312 -17.43 20.57 9.56
N SER A 313 -18.62 20.00 9.67
CA SER A 313 -18.97 18.64 9.24
C SER A 313 -20.10 18.66 8.20
N LEU A 314 -20.37 17.52 7.56
CA LEU A 314 -21.55 17.40 6.69
C LEU A 314 -22.87 17.55 7.44
N SER A 315 -22.89 17.23 8.74
CA SER A 315 -24.03 17.56 9.61
C SER A 315 -24.20 19.08 9.68
N GLY A 316 -23.11 19.82 9.92
CA GLY A 316 -23.10 21.28 9.94
C GLY A 316 -23.57 21.91 8.62
N VAL A 317 -23.19 21.33 7.47
CA VAL A 317 -23.72 21.73 6.15
C VAL A 317 -25.23 21.60 6.09
N SER A 318 -25.78 20.46 6.54
CA SER A 318 -27.22 20.25 6.55
C SER A 318 -27.93 21.19 7.54
N THR A 319 -27.35 21.39 8.73
CA THR A 319 -27.86 22.33 9.74
C THR A 319 -27.90 23.75 9.21
N TYR A 320 -26.88 24.21 8.48
CA TYR A 320 -26.87 25.53 7.87
C TYR A 320 -28.00 25.70 6.84
N LEU A 321 -28.19 24.71 5.95
CA LEU A 321 -29.28 24.75 4.97
C LEU A 321 -30.67 24.74 5.62
N ALA A 322 -30.81 24.15 6.80
CA ALA A 322 -32.06 23.99 7.54
C ALA A 322 -32.19 24.92 8.74
N ASP A 323 -31.34 25.93 8.88
CA ASP A 323 -31.30 26.83 10.03
C ASP A 323 -32.63 27.62 10.12
N PRO A 324 -33.41 27.44 11.21
CA PRO A 324 -34.70 28.11 11.36
C PRO A 324 -34.59 29.62 11.55
N SER A 325 -33.39 30.16 11.81
CA SER A 325 -33.17 31.60 11.89
C SER A 325 -33.32 32.30 10.53
N PHE A 326 -33.20 31.57 9.42
CA PHE A 326 -33.50 32.10 8.09
C PHE A 326 -34.99 31.98 7.80
N THR A 327 -35.71 33.12 7.84
CA THR A 327 -37.13 33.15 7.47
C THR A 327 -37.35 33.08 5.95
N ASP A 328 -36.33 33.41 5.18
CA ASP A 328 -36.28 33.31 3.71
C ASP A 328 -34.89 32.77 3.29
N PRO A 329 -34.81 31.75 2.42
CA PRO A 329 -33.55 31.29 1.82
C PRO A 329 -32.65 32.41 1.28
N GLU A 330 -33.19 33.54 0.81
CA GLU A 330 -32.36 34.67 0.34
C GLU A 330 -31.44 35.23 1.43
N GLN A 331 -31.86 35.20 2.71
CA GLN A 331 -31.02 35.63 3.84
C GLN A 331 -29.81 34.72 4.02
N MET A 332 -29.99 33.41 3.83
CA MET A 332 -28.91 32.43 3.89
C MET A 332 -27.86 32.71 2.81
N TYR A 333 -28.29 32.94 1.56
CA TYR A 333 -27.37 33.28 0.46
C TYR A 333 -26.71 34.64 0.65
N THR A 334 -27.43 35.62 1.20
CA THR A 334 -26.88 36.94 1.53
C THR A 334 -25.80 36.85 2.60
N ARG A 335 -26.01 36.04 3.65
CA ARG A 335 -24.98 35.74 4.66
C ARG A 335 -23.75 35.08 4.04
N MET A 336 -23.94 34.16 3.08
CA MET A 336 -22.82 33.54 2.37
C MET A 336 -21.97 34.56 1.60
N MET A 337 -22.59 35.56 0.96
CA MET A 337 -21.86 36.60 0.21
C MET A 337 -21.13 37.61 1.10
N ASN A 338 -21.69 37.89 2.29
CA ASN A 338 -21.16 38.92 3.19
C ASN A 338 -20.22 38.36 4.28
N ALA A 339 -20.03 37.05 4.35
CA ALA A 339 -19.16 36.40 5.31
C ALA A 339 -17.67 36.57 4.94
N GLU A 340 -16.85 36.95 5.91
CA GLU A 340 -15.38 36.96 5.76
C GLU A 340 -14.84 35.52 5.91
N HIS A 341 -14.54 34.87 4.78
CA HIS A 341 -13.93 33.53 4.72
C HIS A 341 -12.41 33.57 4.88
N ASP A 342 -11.78 34.69 4.51
CA ASP A 342 -10.35 34.96 4.70
C ASP A 342 -10.16 36.27 5.51
N PRO A 343 -10.38 36.24 6.84
CA PRO A 343 -10.29 37.43 7.69
C PRO A 343 -8.92 38.13 7.63
N ASP A 344 -7.87 37.34 7.44
CA ASP A 344 -6.46 37.77 7.42
C ASP A 344 -5.97 38.17 6.02
N GLY A 345 -6.76 37.93 4.98
CA GLY A 345 -6.42 38.28 3.58
C GLY A 345 -5.26 37.47 3.00
N VAL A 346 -5.00 36.26 3.50
CA VAL A 346 -3.86 35.42 3.09
C VAL A 346 -3.96 34.96 1.64
N MET A 347 -5.18 34.74 1.15
CA MET A 347 -5.42 34.25 -0.21
C MET A 347 -5.42 35.37 -1.25
N GLY A 348 -5.56 36.62 -0.83
CA GLY A 348 -5.60 37.78 -1.75
C GLY A 348 -6.72 37.67 -2.79
N TRP A 349 -7.87 37.09 -2.43
CA TRP A 349 -8.98 36.91 -3.34
C TRP A 349 -9.49 38.24 -3.90
N MET A 350 -9.98 38.19 -5.13
CA MET A 350 -10.58 39.34 -5.81
C MET A 350 -12.06 39.04 -6.12
N ASP A 351 -12.89 40.07 -6.03
CA ASP A 351 -14.28 39.99 -6.47
C ASP A 351 -14.40 40.05 -8.01
N SER A 352 -15.64 40.03 -8.50
CA SER A 352 -15.95 40.11 -9.94
C SER A 352 -15.53 41.42 -10.61
N GLU A 353 -15.23 42.46 -9.83
CA GLU A 353 -14.82 43.79 -10.29
C GLU A 353 -13.30 43.98 -10.17
N GLY A 354 -12.58 42.98 -9.65
CA GLY A 354 -11.14 43.02 -9.44
C GLY A 354 -10.72 43.69 -8.13
N ASN A 355 -11.66 43.98 -7.23
CA ASN A 355 -11.34 44.54 -5.91
C ASN A 355 -10.96 43.42 -4.93
N PRO A 356 -10.01 43.66 -3.99
CA PRO A 356 -9.72 42.71 -2.93
C PRO A 356 -10.97 42.37 -2.11
N THR A 357 -11.19 41.09 -1.88
CA THR A 357 -12.32 40.59 -1.09
C THR A 357 -11.87 39.56 -0.07
N LYS A 358 -12.55 39.53 1.08
CA LYS A 358 -12.40 38.50 2.10
C LYS A 358 -13.41 37.37 1.95
N THR A 359 -14.40 37.53 1.07
CA THR A 359 -15.39 36.49 0.77
C THR A 359 -14.78 35.53 -0.26
N HIS A 360 -14.90 34.23 -0.01
CA HIS A 360 -14.45 33.22 -0.95
C HIS A 360 -15.17 33.36 -2.30
N PRO A 361 -14.47 33.53 -3.44
CA PRO A 361 -15.08 33.80 -4.74
C PRO A 361 -16.12 32.74 -5.17
N GLN A 362 -15.79 31.45 -5.04
CA GLN A 362 -16.73 30.36 -5.35
C GLN A 362 -18.00 30.37 -4.47
N VAL A 363 -17.88 30.75 -3.19
CA VAL A 363 -19.04 30.87 -2.28
C VAL A 363 -19.96 31.99 -2.75
N ALA A 364 -19.38 33.14 -3.13
CA ALA A 364 -20.14 34.26 -3.67
C ALA A 364 -20.81 33.92 -5.00
N ILE A 365 -20.12 33.21 -5.91
CA ILE A 365 -20.68 32.76 -7.20
C ILE A 365 -21.88 31.83 -6.98
N ALA A 366 -21.73 30.81 -6.13
CA ALA A 366 -22.80 29.87 -5.84
C ALA A 366 -24.02 30.57 -5.19
N ALA A 367 -23.79 31.48 -4.25
CA ALA A 367 -24.86 32.25 -3.61
C ALA A 367 -25.59 33.17 -4.61
N ARG A 368 -24.86 33.92 -5.45
CA ARG A 368 -25.44 34.78 -6.50
C ARG A 368 -26.24 33.97 -7.50
N ALA A 369 -25.74 32.79 -7.91
CA ALA A 369 -26.44 31.91 -8.83
C ALA A 369 -27.82 31.48 -8.29
N MET A 370 -27.92 31.23 -6.97
CA MET A 370 -29.20 30.91 -6.34
C MET A 370 -30.12 32.13 -6.18
N LEU A 371 -29.58 33.30 -5.88
CA LEU A 371 -30.37 34.54 -5.77
C LEU A 371 -30.96 34.98 -7.11
N ASN A 372 -30.27 34.71 -8.22
CA ASN A 372 -30.75 35.03 -9.55
C ASN A 372 -31.85 34.07 -10.07
N LYS A 373 -32.15 32.99 -9.34
CA LYS A 373 -33.19 32.01 -9.71
C LYS A 373 -34.56 32.43 -9.18
N GLU A 374 -35.59 32.03 -9.92
CA GLU A 374 -36.98 32.15 -9.48
C GLU A 374 -37.20 31.35 -8.18
N GLU A 375 -38.06 31.85 -7.29
CA GLU A 375 -38.27 31.30 -5.95
C GLU A 375 -38.58 29.79 -5.96
N LYS A 376 -39.45 29.35 -6.88
CA LYS A 376 -39.84 27.95 -7.00
C LYS A 376 -38.66 27.05 -7.41
N GLU A 377 -37.86 27.49 -8.38
CA GLU A 377 -36.66 26.77 -8.82
C GLU A 377 -35.64 26.70 -7.68
N ARG A 378 -35.39 27.82 -7.01
CA ARG A 378 -34.46 27.92 -5.87
C ARG A 378 -34.86 26.99 -4.72
N ASN A 379 -36.14 26.96 -4.35
CA ASN A 379 -36.65 26.08 -3.30
C ASN A 379 -36.56 24.60 -3.69
N SER A 380 -36.79 24.27 -4.97
CA SER A 380 -36.61 22.91 -5.50
C SER A 380 -35.17 22.43 -5.35
N VAL A 381 -34.19 23.25 -5.76
CA VAL A 381 -32.74 22.96 -5.61
C VAL A 381 -32.36 22.78 -4.14
N LEU A 382 -32.80 23.70 -3.27
CA LEU A 382 -32.51 23.62 -1.82
C LEU A 382 -33.07 22.35 -1.18
N SER A 383 -34.30 21.97 -1.52
CA SER A 383 -34.93 20.73 -1.01
C SER A 383 -34.21 19.46 -1.48
N THR A 384 -33.72 19.48 -2.72
CA THR A 384 -32.92 18.39 -3.30
C THR A 384 -31.59 18.25 -2.54
N ALA A 385 -30.87 19.34 -2.32
CA ALA A 385 -29.62 19.36 -1.55
C ALA A 385 -29.81 18.83 -0.11
N LYS A 386 -30.86 19.27 0.59
CA LYS A 386 -31.21 18.78 1.94
C LYS A 386 -31.44 17.27 1.96
N THR A 387 -32.18 16.75 0.98
CA THR A 387 -32.49 15.31 0.88
C THR A 387 -31.21 14.48 0.75
N LYS A 388 -30.25 14.93 -0.06
CA LYS A 388 -28.95 14.25 -0.26
C LYS A 388 -28.07 14.22 1.00
N LEU A 389 -28.26 15.18 1.91
CA LEU A 389 -27.52 15.27 3.17
C LEU A 389 -28.17 14.54 4.36
N SER A 390 -29.39 14.01 4.20
CA SER A 390 -30.18 13.40 5.28
C SER A 390 -29.46 12.29 6.06
N LEU A 391 -28.58 11.51 5.42
CA LEU A 391 -27.77 10.49 6.10
C LEU A 391 -26.86 11.10 7.19
N TYR A 392 -26.30 12.28 6.92
CA TYR A 392 -25.29 12.90 7.77
C TYR A 392 -25.88 13.67 8.94
N THR A 393 -27.20 13.87 9.00
CA THR A 393 -27.89 14.47 10.15
C THR A 393 -28.32 13.44 11.18
N GLU A 394 -28.29 12.16 10.85
CA GLU A 394 -28.60 11.10 11.80
C GLU A 394 -27.62 11.14 12.99
N PRO A 395 -28.08 11.17 14.26
CA PRO A 395 -27.21 11.46 15.42
C PRO A 395 -25.97 10.58 15.54
N ILE A 396 -26.07 9.29 15.19
CA ILE A 396 -24.97 8.33 15.27
C ILE A 396 -23.94 8.62 14.17
N VAL A 397 -24.40 8.76 12.93
CA VAL A 397 -23.53 9.03 11.77
C VAL A 397 -22.89 10.41 11.92
N ALA A 398 -23.69 11.45 12.22
CA ALA A 398 -23.25 12.82 12.46
C ALA A 398 -22.12 12.87 13.50
N ARG A 399 -22.28 12.15 14.62
CA ARG A 399 -21.25 12.06 15.65
C ARG A 399 -19.98 11.41 15.10
N ASN A 400 -20.10 10.28 14.42
CA ASN A 400 -18.97 9.50 13.91
C ASN A 400 -18.27 10.15 12.70
N THR A 401 -18.88 11.15 12.08
CA THR A 401 -18.34 11.96 10.98
C THR A 401 -18.12 13.44 11.34
N SER A 402 -18.20 13.79 12.62
CA SER A 402 -18.05 15.18 13.11
C SER A 402 -16.61 15.70 13.11
N ARG A 403 -15.62 14.80 13.14
CA ARG A 403 -14.19 15.10 13.14
C ARG A 403 -13.41 13.95 12.52
N SER A 404 -12.11 14.14 12.30
CA SER A 404 -11.19 13.09 11.85
C SER A 404 -10.16 12.72 12.90
N ASP A 405 -10.04 11.42 13.21
CA ASP A 405 -8.92 10.87 14.00
C ASP A 405 -7.76 10.43 13.10
N PHE A 406 -8.01 10.27 11.80
CA PHE A 406 -7.03 9.92 10.77
C PHE A 406 -7.38 10.62 9.47
N CYS A 407 -6.41 10.72 8.59
CA CYS A 407 -6.63 11.21 7.23
C CYS A 407 -6.19 10.19 6.20
N VAL A 408 -6.74 10.29 4.99
CA VAL A 408 -6.52 9.29 3.93
C VAL A 408 -5.04 9.13 3.57
N ASN A 409 -4.28 10.22 3.59
CA ASN A 409 -2.86 10.20 3.24
C ASN A 409 -2.03 9.35 4.23
N ASP A 410 -2.48 9.18 5.49
CA ASP A 410 -1.78 8.37 6.49
C ASP A 410 -1.70 6.91 6.08
N LEU A 411 -2.66 6.44 5.27
CA LEU A 411 -2.72 5.05 4.81
C LEU A 411 -1.43 4.63 4.12
N MET A 412 -0.74 5.54 3.42
CA MET A 412 0.49 5.26 2.68
C MET A 412 1.72 5.99 3.21
N ASN A 413 1.55 7.08 3.97
CA ASN A 413 2.65 7.94 4.42
C ASN A 413 2.95 7.91 5.92
N HIS A 414 2.19 7.18 6.72
CA HIS A 414 2.49 7.03 8.14
C HIS A 414 3.80 6.25 8.36
N GLU A 415 4.45 6.46 9.52
CA GLU A 415 5.72 5.78 9.86
C GLU A 415 5.57 4.25 9.84
N LYS A 416 4.46 3.76 10.39
CA LYS A 416 4.04 2.35 10.40
C LYS A 416 3.01 2.06 9.31
N PRO A 417 2.97 0.84 8.74
CA PRO A 417 1.91 0.46 7.81
C PRO A 417 0.54 0.52 8.49
N VAL A 418 -0.48 1.00 7.80
CA VAL A 418 -1.82 1.25 8.36
C VAL A 418 -2.81 0.21 7.86
N SER A 419 -3.56 -0.39 8.76
CA SER A 419 -4.68 -1.28 8.45
C SER A 419 -6.00 -0.66 8.86
N LEU A 420 -6.67 -0.03 7.91
CA LEU A 420 -7.98 0.54 8.07
C LEU A 420 -9.07 -0.48 7.70
N TYR A 421 -10.03 -0.64 8.59
CA TYR A 421 -11.24 -1.44 8.38
C TYR A 421 -12.45 -0.51 8.43
N ILE A 422 -13.19 -0.45 7.31
CA ILE A 422 -14.46 0.26 7.20
C ILE A 422 -15.55 -0.78 7.48
N VAL A 423 -16.04 -0.79 8.71
CA VAL A 423 -17.02 -1.77 9.18
C VAL A 423 -18.42 -1.22 8.91
N VAL A 424 -19.20 -1.96 8.13
CA VAL A 424 -20.57 -1.57 7.76
C VAL A 424 -21.49 -2.75 8.00
N PRO A 425 -22.40 -2.70 8.98
CA PRO A 425 -23.33 -3.80 9.23
C PRO A 425 -24.17 -4.13 7.98
N PRO A 426 -24.50 -5.42 7.71
CA PRO A 426 -25.27 -5.79 6.52
C PRO A 426 -26.63 -5.10 6.43
N SER A 427 -27.26 -4.81 7.57
CA SER A 427 -28.54 -4.08 7.68
C SER A 427 -28.45 -2.63 7.20
N ASP A 428 -27.28 -2.01 7.34
CA ASP A 428 -27.04 -0.60 7.02
C ASP A 428 -26.32 -0.39 5.68
N LYS A 429 -25.92 -1.48 5.03
CA LYS A 429 -25.18 -1.50 3.75
C LYS A 429 -25.74 -0.53 2.70
N ASN A 430 -27.05 -0.57 2.45
CA ASN A 430 -27.67 0.29 1.43
C ASN A 430 -27.71 1.77 1.85
N ARG A 431 -27.87 2.01 3.16
CA ARG A 431 -28.01 3.33 3.78
C ARG A 431 -26.66 4.04 3.90
N LEU A 432 -25.60 3.33 4.29
CA LEU A 432 -24.23 3.84 4.43
C LEU A 432 -23.42 3.83 3.13
N ARG A 433 -23.92 3.19 2.07
CA ARG A 433 -23.25 3.16 0.76
C ARG A 433 -22.73 4.54 0.30
N PRO A 434 -23.48 5.66 0.40
CA PRO A 434 -22.96 6.97 -0.02
C PRO A 434 -21.68 7.36 0.73
N LEU A 435 -21.62 7.12 2.04
CA LEU A 435 -20.45 7.41 2.87
C LEU A 435 -19.26 6.50 2.51
N VAL A 436 -19.49 5.21 2.27
CA VAL A 436 -18.41 4.27 1.86
C VAL A 436 -17.86 4.63 0.49
N ARG A 437 -18.75 4.98 -0.45
CA ARG A 437 -18.36 5.46 -1.79
C ARG A 437 -17.51 6.72 -1.67
N LEU A 438 -17.98 7.71 -0.89
CA LEU A 438 -17.24 8.93 -0.61
C LEU A 438 -15.85 8.66 -0.06
N PHE A 439 -15.73 7.74 0.90
CA PHE A 439 -14.44 7.34 1.46
C PHE A 439 -13.50 6.75 0.40
N ILE A 440 -13.97 5.77 -0.39
CA ILE A 440 -13.16 5.12 -1.44
C ILE A 440 -12.73 6.14 -2.50
N THR A 441 -13.62 7.04 -2.89
CA THR A 441 -13.30 8.12 -3.82
C THR A 441 -12.18 9.00 -3.28
N PHE A 442 -12.22 9.40 -2.01
CA PHE A 442 -11.14 10.17 -1.39
C PHE A 442 -9.83 9.38 -1.27
N VAL A 443 -9.88 8.08 -0.97
CA VAL A 443 -8.68 7.21 -1.00
C VAL A 443 -7.99 7.29 -2.36
N ILE A 444 -8.75 7.18 -3.44
CA ILE A 444 -8.21 7.26 -4.79
C ILE A 444 -7.68 8.66 -5.07
N LEU A 445 -8.55 9.69 -4.99
CA LEU A 445 -8.22 11.05 -5.38
C LEU A 445 -7.00 11.61 -4.64
N ARG A 446 -6.87 11.32 -3.35
CA ARG A 446 -5.77 11.87 -2.53
C ARG A 446 -4.47 11.13 -2.75
N LEU A 447 -4.51 9.79 -2.82
CA LEU A 447 -3.30 8.98 -2.95
C LEU A 447 -2.78 8.91 -4.39
N THR A 448 -3.53 9.42 -5.36
CA THR A 448 -3.09 9.52 -6.76
C THR A 448 -2.99 10.96 -7.28
N ALA A 449 -2.90 11.95 -6.38
CA ALA A 449 -2.90 13.37 -6.76
C ALA A 449 -1.58 13.84 -7.41
N SER A 450 -0.44 13.30 -6.99
CA SER A 450 0.88 13.71 -7.48
C SER A 450 1.82 12.51 -7.61
N MET A 451 2.61 12.51 -8.69
CA MET A 451 3.67 11.54 -8.92
C MET A 451 4.96 12.29 -9.23
N GLU A 452 5.96 12.15 -8.37
CA GLU A 452 7.29 12.71 -8.60
C GLU A 452 8.10 11.82 -9.54
N PHE A 453 8.89 12.45 -10.42
CA PHE A 453 9.79 11.77 -11.35
C PHE A 453 11.23 12.25 -11.13
N GLU A 454 12.14 11.30 -10.89
CA GLU A 454 13.58 11.54 -10.91
C GLU A 454 14.21 10.69 -12.02
N GLU A 455 15.08 11.31 -12.82
CA GLU A 455 15.79 10.66 -13.94
C GLU A 455 14.87 9.87 -14.91
N GLY A 456 13.66 10.39 -15.15
CA GLY A 456 12.68 9.76 -16.03
C GLY A 456 12.01 8.51 -15.45
N ARG A 457 12.17 8.24 -14.16
CA ARG A 457 11.48 7.17 -13.42
C ARG A 457 10.61 7.78 -12.32
N SER A 458 9.43 7.22 -12.11
CA SER A 458 8.62 7.58 -10.95
C SER A 458 9.38 7.20 -9.68
N VAL A 459 9.60 8.17 -8.80
CA VAL A 459 10.10 7.91 -7.45
C VAL A 459 8.90 7.52 -6.59
N LYS A 460 9.06 6.48 -5.78
CA LYS A 460 8.05 6.12 -4.78
C LYS A 460 8.02 7.21 -3.72
N ASP A 461 7.06 8.11 -3.87
CA ASP A 461 6.76 9.17 -2.90
C ASP A 461 6.24 8.59 -1.57
N TYR A 462 5.54 7.45 -1.64
CA TYR A 462 4.89 6.82 -0.49
C TYR A 462 5.76 5.83 0.29
N ARG A 463 5.68 5.88 1.62
CA ARG A 463 6.40 4.96 2.54
C ARG A 463 5.92 3.52 2.45
N HIS A 464 4.60 3.32 2.31
CA HIS A 464 3.97 2.00 2.30
C HIS A 464 3.10 1.82 1.05
N ARG A 465 3.06 0.60 0.51
CA ARG A 465 2.06 0.21 -0.48
C ARG A 465 0.69 0.06 0.18
N LEU A 466 -0.38 0.29 -0.58
CA LEU A 466 -1.75 0.10 -0.10
C LEU A 466 -2.45 -1.04 -0.85
N LEU A 467 -2.98 -2.00 -0.10
CA LEU A 467 -3.95 -2.98 -0.61
C LEU A 467 -5.37 -2.50 -0.29
N MET A 468 -6.13 -2.10 -1.30
CA MET A 468 -7.57 -1.85 -1.17
C MET A 468 -8.32 -3.16 -1.36
N LEU A 469 -8.94 -3.67 -0.29
CA LEU A 469 -9.71 -4.90 -0.30
C LEU A 469 -11.20 -4.56 -0.21
N ILE A 470 -11.93 -4.76 -1.31
CA ILE A 470 -13.37 -4.47 -1.38
C ILE A 470 -14.14 -5.79 -1.42
N ASP A 471 -14.68 -6.24 -0.28
CA ASP A 471 -15.32 -7.55 -0.14
C ASP A 471 -16.61 -7.72 -0.96
N GLU A 472 -17.32 -6.64 -1.28
CA GLU A 472 -18.52 -6.71 -2.14
C GLU A 472 -18.66 -5.45 -2.99
N LEU A 473 -17.96 -5.41 -4.12
CA LEU A 473 -17.92 -4.25 -5.01
C LEU A 473 -19.29 -3.90 -5.58
N ALA A 474 -20.07 -4.89 -6.03
CA ALA A 474 -21.39 -4.68 -6.63
C ALA A 474 -22.35 -3.93 -5.69
N SER A 475 -22.14 -4.06 -4.38
CA SER A 475 -22.94 -3.35 -3.39
C SER A 475 -22.77 -1.85 -3.37
N LEU A 476 -21.62 -1.37 -3.82
CA LEU A 476 -21.30 0.06 -3.86
C LEU A 476 -21.91 0.71 -5.11
N LYS A 477 -22.51 -0.07 -6.03
CA LYS A 477 -22.91 0.37 -7.38
C LYS A 477 -21.73 0.95 -8.17
N LYS A 478 -21.99 1.64 -9.28
CA LYS A 478 -20.95 2.17 -10.17
C LYS A 478 -20.07 3.19 -9.46
N LEU A 479 -18.80 2.89 -9.27
CA LEU A 479 -17.77 3.83 -8.84
C LEU A 479 -16.91 4.19 -10.05
N GLU A 480 -17.29 5.24 -10.77
CA GLU A 480 -16.59 5.67 -12.00
C GLU A 480 -15.11 5.98 -11.73
N GLN A 481 -14.83 6.69 -10.64
CA GLN A 481 -13.45 7.02 -10.24
C GLN A 481 -12.61 5.76 -9.97
N LEU A 482 -13.19 4.71 -9.40
CA LEU A 482 -12.49 3.44 -9.21
C LEU A 482 -12.22 2.74 -10.54
N GLN A 483 -13.21 2.74 -11.44
CA GLN A 483 -13.07 2.13 -12.76
C GLN A 483 -11.94 2.79 -13.56
N ASP A 484 -11.87 4.11 -13.57
CA ASP A 484 -10.82 4.86 -14.26
C ASP A 484 -9.45 4.68 -13.57
N ALA A 485 -9.43 4.68 -12.23
CA ALA A 485 -8.22 4.56 -11.45
C ALA A 485 -7.49 3.23 -11.61
N LEU A 486 -8.19 2.12 -11.91
CA LEU A 486 -7.55 0.82 -12.17
C LEU A 486 -6.50 0.87 -13.30
N SER A 487 -6.57 1.85 -14.20
CA SER A 487 -5.59 2.00 -15.28
C SER A 487 -4.24 2.57 -14.82
N TYR A 488 -4.20 3.35 -13.74
CA TYR A 488 -3.00 4.08 -13.31
C TYR A 488 -2.62 3.90 -11.83
N MET A 489 -3.54 3.55 -10.93
CA MET A 489 -3.28 3.55 -9.47
C MET A 489 -2.25 2.50 -9.04
N ALA A 490 -2.04 1.46 -9.85
CA ALA A 490 -0.92 0.52 -9.70
C ALA A 490 0.45 1.22 -9.65
N GLY A 491 0.64 2.24 -10.50
CA GLY A 491 1.87 3.04 -10.55
C GLY A 491 2.11 3.84 -9.27
N TYR A 492 1.03 4.24 -8.58
CA TYR A 492 1.08 4.92 -7.28
C TYR A 492 1.32 3.95 -6.11
N GLY A 493 1.42 2.65 -6.36
CA GLY A 493 1.63 1.64 -5.31
C GLY A 493 0.35 1.17 -4.62
N ILE A 494 -0.81 1.47 -5.20
CA ILE A 494 -2.13 1.00 -4.76
C ILE A 494 -2.49 -0.27 -5.52
N THR A 495 -2.95 -1.30 -4.82
CA THR A 495 -3.41 -2.56 -5.41
C THR A 495 -4.84 -2.80 -4.97
N ALA A 496 -5.78 -2.84 -5.91
CA ALA A 496 -7.15 -3.26 -5.63
C ALA A 496 -7.30 -4.78 -5.70
N PHE A 497 -7.98 -5.34 -4.70
CA PHE A 497 -8.49 -6.71 -4.69
C PHE A 497 -10.02 -6.64 -4.51
N LEU A 498 -10.71 -6.83 -5.62
CA LEU A 498 -12.14 -6.60 -5.79
C LEU A 498 -12.88 -7.93 -5.75
N PHE A 499 -13.90 -8.02 -4.89
CA PHE A 499 -14.73 -9.21 -4.74
C PHE A 499 -16.18 -8.89 -5.10
N PHE A 500 -16.84 -9.83 -5.77
CA PHE A 500 -18.26 -9.76 -6.14
C PHE A 500 -18.77 -11.20 -6.32
N GLN A 501 -20.08 -11.39 -6.31
CA GLN A 501 -20.65 -12.74 -6.29
C GLN A 501 -20.58 -13.44 -7.64
N ASP A 502 -20.89 -12.70 -8.70
CA ASP A 502 -20.91 -13.15 -10.08
C ASP A 502 -20.73 -11.96 -11.05
N TRP A 503 -20.46 -12.26 -12.31
CA TRP A 503 -20.23 -11.23 -13.34
C TRP A 503 -21.50 -10.48 -13.73
N ILE A 504 -22.68 -11.07 -13.54
CA ILE A 504 -23.96 -10.46 -13.87
C ILE A 504 -24.21 -9.28 -12.91
N GLN A 505 -24.05 -9.48 -11.60
CA GLN A 505 -24.17 -8.42 -10.60
C GLN A 505 -23.17 -7.29 -10.82
N LEU A 506 -21.98 -7.60 -11.34
CA LEU A 506 -21.00 -6.59 -11.72
C LEU A 506 -21.50 -5.76 -12.92
N ARG A 507 -21.99 -6.41 -13.98
CA ARG A 507 -22.56 -5.74 -15.18
C ARG A 507 -23.84 -4.97 -14.85
N GLU A 508 -24.69 -5.46 -13.96
CA GLU A 508 -25.86 -4.72 -13.47
C GLU A 508 -25.47 -3.45 -12.71
N ALA A 509 -24.33 -3.47 -12.00
CA ALA A 509 -23.85 -2.33 -11.24
C ALA A 509 -23.07 -1.31 -12.09
N TYR A 510 -22.29 -1.76 -13.09
CA TYR A 510 -21.36 -0.91 -13.87
C TYR A 510 -21.74 -0.75 -15.35
N GLY A 511 -22.73 -1.50 -15.82
CA GLY A 511 -23.13 -1.63 -17.23
C GLY A 511 -22.37 -2.74 -17.96
N ASP A 512 -22.89 -3.14 -19.14
CA ASP A 512 -22.28 -4.20 -19.96
C ASP A 512 -20.89 -3.87 -20.50
N LYS A 513 -20.54 -2.57 -20.54
CA LYS A 513 -19.25 -2.05 -20.99
C LYS A 513 -18.29 -1.77 -19.82
N GLU A 514 -18.50 -2.42 -18.68
CA GLU A 514 -17.61 -2.29 -17.52
C GLU A 514 -16.15 -2.60 -17.89
N THR A 515 -15.22 -1.84 -17.32
CA THR A 515 -13.77 -2.04 -17.54
C THR A 515 -13.05 -2.53 -16.29
N ILE A 516 -13.76 -2.82 -15.20
CA ILE A 516 -13.20 -3.39 -13.96
C ILE A 516 -12.53 -4.73 -14.25
N THR A 517 -13.21 -5.61 -14.99
CA THR A 517 -12.68 -6.92 -15.35
C THR A 517 -11.44 -6.77 -16.22
N ALA A 518 -11.43 -5.85 -17.18
CA ALA A 518 -10.28 -5.58 -18.06
C ALA A 518 -9.10 -4.98 -17.29
N GLY A 519 -9.35 -4.08 -16.32
CA GLY A 519 -8.35 -3.44 -15.47
C GLY A 519 -7.69 -4.38 -14.46
N CYS A 520 -8.30 -5.54 -14.18
CA CYS A 520 -7.72 -6.57 -13.32
C CYS A 520 -6.96 -7.62 -14.13
N GLN A 521 -5.63 -7.65 -13.97
CA GLN A 521 -4.75 -8.59 -14.67
C GLN A 521 -4.97 -10.03 -14.22
N LEU A 522 -5.33 -10.21 -12.95
CA LEU A 522 -5.61 -11.51 -12.34
C LEU A 522 -7.09 -11.61 -11.99
N ARG A 523 -7.75 -12.65 -12.50
CA ARG A 523 -9.17 -12.94 -12.24
C ARG A 523 -9.30 -14.31 -11.61
N ILE A 524 -10.05 -14.39 -10.52
CA ILE A 524 -10.32 -15.63 -9.78
C ILE A 524 -11.80 -15.94 -9.95
N ALA A 525 -12.13 -17.16 -10.36
CA ALA A 525 -13.50 -17.62 -10.44
C ALA A 525 -13.69 -18.87 -9.56
N TYR A 526 -14.70 -18.83 -8.70
CA TYR A 526 -15.16 -20.00 -7.97
C TYR A 526 -16.24 -20.71 -8.79
N ALA A 527 -16.70 -21.88 -8.32
CA ALA A 527 -17.84 -22.56 -8.91
C ALA A 527 -19.04 -21.58 -9.02
N PRO A 528 -19.58 -21.35 -10.23
CA PRO A 528 -20.66 -20.40 -10.47
C PRO A 528 -22.00 -20.96 -10.01
N ASN A 529 -22.95 -20.07 -9.69
CA ASN A 529 -24.34 -20.43 -9.39
C ASN A 529 -25.29 -20.20 -10.58
N THR A 530 -24.83 -19.51 -11.64
CA THR A 530 -25.63 -19.16 -12.81
C THR A 530 -25.01 -19.70 -14.09
N VAL A 531 -25.86 -20.04 -15.07
CA VAL A 531 -25.43 -20.60 -16.36
C VAL A 531 -24.57 -19.60 -17.13
N ASP A 532 -24.95 -18.32 -17.16
CA ASP A 532 -24.20 -17.30 -17.90
C ASP A 532 -22.78 -17.13 -17.35
N THR A 533 -22.61 -17.16 -16.02
CA THR A 533 -21.26 -17.11 -15.41
C THR A 533 -20.46 -18.36 -15.77
N ALA A 534 -21.09 -19.53 -15.87
CA ALA A 534 -20.44 -20.76 -16.30
C ALA A 534 -20.01 -20.73 -17.77
N GLU A 535 -20.83 -20.12 -18.64
CA GLU A 535 -20.47 -19.86 -20.04
C GLU A 535 -19.32 -18.87 -20.16
N ASP A 536 -19.34 -17.80 -19.38
CA ASP A 536 -18.26 -16.81 -19.33
C ASP A 536 -16.95 -17.48 -18.88
N ILE A 537 -16.99 -18.33 -17.84
CA ILE A 537 -15.84 -19.12 -17.40
C ILE A 537 -15.36 -20.06 -18.53
N SER A 538 -16.26 -20.75 -19.21
CA SER A 538 -15.92 -21.64 -20.33
C SER A 538 -15.21 -20.86 -21.45
N LYS A 539 -15.74 -19.71 -21.85
CA LYS A 539 -15.14 -18.81 -22.85
C LYS A 539 -13.77 -18.30 -22.39
N MET A 540 -13.63 -17.92 -21.12
CA MET A 540 -12.36 -17.46 -20.53
C MET A 540 -11.29 -18.56 -20.49
N THR A 541 -11.67 -19.83 -20.31
CA THR A 541 -10.71 -20.95 -20.36
C THR A 541 -10.21 -21.25 -21.77
N GLY A 542 -10.97 -20.86 -22.80
CA GLY A 542 -10.62 -21.04 -24.20
C GLY A 542 -10.96 -22.42 -24.77
N ILE A 543 -10.64 -22.61 -26.04
CA ILE A 543 -10.92 -23.82 -26.83
C ILE A 543 -9.61 -24.60 -27.03
N THR A 544 -9.68 -25.92 -26.86
CA THR A 544 -8.60 -26.86 -27.11
C THR A 544 -8.95 -27.78 -28.27
N THR A 545 -7.93 -28.27 -28.96
CA THR A 545 -8.08 -29.32 -29.97
C THR A 545 -7.98 -30.69 -29.31
N VAL A 546 -8.93 -31.59 -29.56
CA VAL A 546 -8.94 -32.96 -29.04
C VAL A 546 -8.91 -33.96 -30.20
N LYS A 547 -8.08 -35.00 -30.07
CA LYS A 547 -8.05 -36.13 -31.01
C LYS A 547 -9.17 -37.11 -30.67
N ARG A 548 -10.13 -37.25 -31.58
CA ARG A 548 -11.18 -38.27 -31.53
C ARG A 548 -10.76 -39.45 -32.42
N GLN A 549 -10.54 -40.61 -31.81
CA GLN A 549 -10.28 -41.85 -32.56
C GLN A 549 -11.60 -42.57 -32.81
N ASN A 550 -11.98 -42.72 -34.07
CA ASN A 550 -13.10 -43.55 -34.48
C ASN A 550 -12.56 -44.92 -34.92
N VAL A 551 -12.76 -45.95 -34.09
CA VAL A 551 -12.36 -47.32 -34.40
C VAL A 551 -13.54 -48.03 -35.04
N SER A 552 -13.38 -48.42 -36.30
CA SER A 552 -14.41 -49.15 -37.05
C SER A 552 -14.02 -50.62 -37.17
N TYR A 553 -14.86 -51.53 -36.67
CA TYR A 553 -14.68 -52.97 -36.83
C TYR A 553 -15.49 -53.45 -38.03
N SER A 554 -14.84 -53.80 -39.14
CA SER A 554 -15.47 -54.49 -40.26
C SER A 554 -15.05 -55.96 -40.27
N GLY A 555 -16.01 -56.86 -40.02
CA GLY A 555 -15.78 -58.30 -40.13
C GLY A 555 -16.98 -59.15 -39.69
N THR A 556 -17.42 -60.04 -40.58
CA THR A 556 -18.33 -61.15 -40.27
C THR A 556 -17.63 -62.11 -39.31
N ARG A 557 -18.37 -62.75 -38.38
CA ARG A 557 -17.91 -63.58 -37.23
C ARG A 557 -16.82 -64.65 -37.49
N LEU A 558 -16.39 -64.89 -38.74
CA LEU A 558 -15.38 -65.87 -39.13
C LEU A 558 -14.03 -65.29 -39.61
N GLY A 559 -13.83 -63.96 -39.56
CA GLY A 559 -12.59 -63.28 -39.99
C GLY A 559 -11.65 -62.82 -38.86
N ALA A 560 -11.77 -63.38 -37.66
CA ALA A 560 -11.17 -62.84 -36.43
C ALA A 560 -9.62 -62.89 -36.37
N MET A 561 -8.94 -63.51 -37.34
CA MET A 561 -7.47 -63.65 -37.31
C MET A 561 -6.72 -62.61 -38.17
N LEU A 562 -7.42 -61.87 -39.05
CA LEU A 562 -6.81 -60.88 -39.97
C LEU A 562 -7.72 -59.64 -40.20
N GLY A 563 -8.47 -59.21 -39.19
CA GLY A 563 -9.33 -58.03 -39.31
C GLY A 563 -8.50 -56.74 -39.46
N GLN A 564 -8.53 -56.11 -40.63
CA GLN A 564 -7.97 -54.77 -40.84
C GLN A 564 -8.71 -53.77 -39.94
N MET A 565 -8.09 -53.41 -38.81
CA MET A 565 -8.58 -52.34 -37.94
C MET A 565 -8.36 -51.00 -38.65
N SER A 566 -9.45 -50.34 -39.04
CA SER A 566 -9.39 -48.96 -39.54
C SER A 566 -9.56 -48.01 -38.35
N VAL A 567 -8.49 -47.32 -38.00
CA VAL A 567 -8.50 -46.24 -37.00
C VAL A 567 -8.45 -44.92 -37.77
N SER A 568 -9.55 -44.17 -37.77
CA SER A 568 -9.55 -42.80 -38.26
C SER A 568 -9.41 -41.83 -37.09
N GLU A 569 -8.43 -40.93 -37.16
CA GLU A 569 -8.24 -39.86 -36.19
C GLU A 569 -8.81 -38.56 -36.74
N GLU A 570 -9.72 -37.95 -35.99
CA GLU A 570 -10.30 -36.65 -36.30
C GLU A 570 -9.90 -35.66 -35.20
N LEU A 571 -9.49 -34.45 -35.60
CA LEU A 571 -9.27 -33.35 -34.68
C LEU A 571 -10.58 -32.59 -34.55
N VAL A 572 -11.08 -32.44 -33.32
CA VAL A 572 -12.32 -31.72 -33.03
C VAL A 572 -12.07 -30.60 -32.03
N GLU A 573 -12.85 -29.53 -32.15
CA GLU A 573 -12.86 -28.44 -31.19
C GLU A 573 -13.61 -28.84 -29.90
N ARG A 574 -13.05 -28.48 -28.75
CA ARG A 574 -13.70 -28.65 -27.45
C ARG A 574 -13.33 -27.48 -26.54
N PRO A 575 -14.28 -26.85 -25.82
CA PRO A 575 -13.93 -25.97 -24.72
C PRO A 575 -12.97 -26.68 -23.75
N LEU A 576 -11.94 -26.00 -23.26
CA LEU A 576 -11.01 -26.58 -22.28
C LEU A 576 -11.76 -27.02 -21.02
N LEU A 577 -12.70 -26.17 -20.59
CA LEU A 577 -13.70 -26.46 -19.58
C LEU A 577 -15.08 -26.13 -20.17
N THR A 578 -16.00 -27.10 -20.20
CA THR A 578 -17.37 -26.82 -20.64
C THR A 578 -18.15 -26.06 -19.56
N ALA A 579 -19.22 -25.36 -19.92
CA ALA A 579 -20.06 -24.66 -18.94
C ALA A 579 -20.67 -25.62 -17.89
N ASP A 580 -21.01 -26.85 -18.29
CA ASP A 580 -21.47 -27.90 -17.39
C ASP A 580 -20.37 -28.40 -16.43
N GLU A 581 -19.13 -28.50 -16.91
CA GLU A 581 -17.98 -28.81 -16.05
C GLU A 581 -17.65 -27.65 -15.09
N ALA A 582 -17.75 -26.40 -15.56
CA ALA A 582 -17.56 -25.21 -14.74
C ALA A 582 -18.60 -25.13 -13.62
N SER A 583 -19.88 -25.40 -13.92
CA SER A 583 -20.97 -25.43 -12.93
C SER A 583 -20.80 -26.52 -11.87
N ARG A 584 -20.10 -27.60 -12.21
CA ARG A 584 -19.81 -28.74 -11.31
C ARG A 584 -18.39 -28.68 -10.73
N LEU A 585 -17.73 -27.53 -10.78
CA LEU A 585 -16.40 -27.37 -10.22
C LEU A 585 -16.42 -27.72 -8.71
N PRO A 586 -15.51 -28.59 -8.22
CA PRO A 586 -15.45 -28.98 -6.83
C PRO A 586 -15.36 -27.79 -5.87
N ARG A 587 -15.95 -27.90 -4.67
CA ARG A 587 -15.99 -26.79 -3.70
C ARG A 587 -14.62 -26.36 -3.18
N ASP A 588 -13.63 -27.24 -3.20
CA ASP A 588 -12.24 -27.00 -2.83
C ASP A 588 -11.39 -26.49 -4.01
N GLU A 589 -11.97 -26.33 -5.20
CA GLU A 589 -11.28 -25.87 -6.40
C GLU A 589 -11.74 -24.49 -6.84
N MET A 590 -10.85 -23.79 -7.53
CA MET A 590 -11.08 -22.49 -8.13
C MET A 590 -10.26 -22.36 -9.41
N LEU A 591 -10.63 -21.41 -10.25
CA LEU A 591 -9.91 -21.06 -11.46
C LEU A 591 -9.19 -19.73 -11.27
N VAL A 592 -7.93 -19.67 -11.69
CA VAL A 592 -7.15 -18.42 -11.71
C VAL A 592 -6.73 -18.13 -13.14
N PHE A 593 -7.11 -16.97 -13.62
CA PHE A 593 -6.77 -16.46 -14.93
C PHE A 593 -5.76 -15.33 -14.74
N ASN A 594 -4.56 -15.52 -15.29
CA ASN A 594 -3.55 -14.47 -15.37
C ASN A 594 -3.42 -14.05 -16.84
N THR A 595 -3.50 -12.75 -17.10
CA THR A 595 -3.54 -12.23 -18.48
C THR A 595 -2.29 -12.64 -19.26
N GLY A 596 -2.47 -13.14 -20.50
CA GLY A 596 -1.38 -13.63 -21.34
C GLY A 596 -0.86 -15.03 -20.99
N HIS A 597 -1.50 -15.72 -20.05
CA HIS A 597 -1.08 -17.04 -19.59
C HIS A 597 -2.21 -18.07 -19.59
N PRO A 598 -1.88 -19.38 -19.65
CA PRO A 598 -2.88 -20.45 -19.55
C PRO A 598 -3.64 -20.41 -18.21
N PRO A 599 -4.94 -20.78 -18.16
CA PRO A 599 -5.71 -20.80 -16.92
C PRO A 599 -5.16 -21.85 -15.94
N ILE A 600 -5.25 -21.54 -14.65
CA ILE A 600 -4.81 -22.42 -13.56
C ILE A 600 -6.04 -23.00 -12.87
N ARG A 601 -6.10 -24.33 -12.79
CA ARG A 601 -7.03 -25.04 -11.90
C ARG A 601 -6.35 -25.20 -10.54
N ALA A 602 -6.75 -24.39 -9.59
CA ALA A 602 -6.12 -24.26 -8.28
C ALA A 602 -7.02 -24.79 -7.16
N LYS A 603 -6.41 -25.08 -6.01
CA LYS A 603 -7.11 -25.41 -4.76
C LYS A 603 -7.35 -24.15 -3.94
N LYS A 604 -8.50 -24.06 -3.29
CA LYS A 604 -8.80 -22.99 -2.34
C LYS A 604 -7.96 -23.17 -1.09
N LEU A 605 -7.53 -22.05 -0.51
CA LEU A 605 -6.99 -22.02 0.84
C LEU A 605 -8.08 -21.65 1.83
N ARG A 606 -7.98 -22.15 3.04
CA ARG A 606 -8.83 -21.77 4.17
C ARG A 606 -7.93 -21.50 5.36
N TYR A 607 -8.05 -20.32 5.98
CA TYR A 607 -7.17 -19.91 7.07
C TYR A 607 -7.19 -20.93 8.23
N PHE A 608 -8.35 -21.53 8.51
CA PHE A 608 -8.52 -22.52 9.57
C PHE A 608 -7.96 -23.90 9.24
N GLU A 609 -7.50 -24.18 8.02
CA GLU A 609 -6.77 -25.42 7.71
C GLU A 609 -5.27 -25.27 7.95
N MET A 610 -4.80 -24.04 8.24
CA MET A 610 -3.39 -23.70 8.40
C MET A 610 -3.12 -23.30 9.86
N PRO A 611 -2.37 -24.09 10.65
CA PRO A 611 -2.14 -23.82 12.07
C PRO A 611 -1.52 -22.44 12.35
N GLU A 612 -0.68 -21.95 11.43
CA GLU A 612 -0.12 -20.59 11.52
C GLU A 612 -1.20 -19.51 11.45
N PHE A 613 -2.13 -19.61 10.50
CA PHE A 613 -3.20 -18.63 10.35
C PHE A 613 -4.26 -18.73 11.44
N GLN A 614 -4.55 -19.93 11.95
CA GLN A 614 -5.38 -20.07 13.15
C GLN A 614 -4.77 -19.33 14.35
N ARG A 615 -3.47 -19.50 14.60
CA ARG A 615 -2.76 -18.81 15.70
C ARG A 615 -2.80 -17.29 15.53
N ARG A 616 -2.65 -16.79 14.31
CA ARG A 616 -2.72 -15.35 14.01
C ARG A 616 -4.16 -14.82 14.17
N ALA A 617 -5.16 -15.58 13.73
CA ALA A 617 -6.57 -15.20 13.83
C ALA A 617 -7.12 -15.25 15.26
N ALA A 618 -6.52 -16.05 16.13
CA ALA A 618 -6.87 -16.12 17.55
C ALA A 618 -6.32 -14.95 18.38
N MET A 619 -5.49 -14.07 17.79
CA MET A 619 -4.97 -12.89 18.49
C MET A 619 -6.09 -11.87 18.70
N ALA A 620 -6.26 -11.43 19.95
CA ALA A 620 -7.31 -10.47 20.29
C ALA A 620 -7.15 -9.15 19.52
N SER A 621 -8.28 -8.64 19.01
CA SER A 621 -8.37 -7.32 18.41
C SER A 621 -7.88 -6.25 19.41
N PRO A 622 -7.08 -5.26 18.98
CA PRO A 622 -6.65 -4.19 19.88
C PRO A 622 -7.86 -3.37 20.35
N SER A 623 -7.96 -3.11 21.66
CA SER A 623 -9.09 -2.41 22.26
C SER A 623 -9.15 -0.90 21.95
N ARG A 624 -8.08 -0.34 21.37
CA ARG A 624 -8.03 0.98 20.72
C ARG A 624 -6.68 1.09 20.03
N VAL A 625 -6.63 1.29 18.72
CA VAL A 625 -5.51 2.07 18.16
C VAL A 625 -6.12 3.25 17.44
N CYS A 626 -6.57 4.21 18.25
CA CYS A 626 -6.67 5.56 17.76
C CYS A 626 -5.27 5.92 17.28
N MET A 627 -5.14 6.57 16.12
CA MET A 627 -4.13 7.61 16.09
C MET A 627 -4.61 8.60 17.15
N THR A 628 -4.11 8.44 18.36
CA THR A 628 -3.54 9.64 18.93
C THR A 628 -2.56 10.09 17.85
N PHE A 629 -2.97 11.09 17.05
CA PHE A 629 -2.16 12.29 17.11
C PHE A 629 -1.73 12.33 18.56
N ALA A 630 -0.44 12.21 18.82
CA ALA A 630 0.00 13.05 19.88
C ALA A 630 -0.70 14.38 19.52
N GLU A 631 -1.68 14.75 20.31
CA GLU A 631 -1.44 15.98 20.99
C GLU A 631 0.06 15.89 21.43
N GLU A 632 0.99 16.25 20.54
CA GLU A 632 1.47 17.59 20.64
C GLU A 632 0.19 18.40 20.97
N ARG A 633 -0.17 18.62 22.24
CA ARG A 633 0.75 19.12 23.26
C ARG A 633 1.86 20.00 22.65
N ARG A 634 1.69 20.55 21.45
CA ARG A 634 1.13 21.86 21.22
C ARG A 634 -0.11 22.12 22.14
N VAL A 635 -0.10 22.06 23.48
CA VAL A 635 0.62 23.04 24.31
C VAL A 635 1.59 23.70 23.40
N GLY A 636 1.07 24.62 22.56
CA GLY A 636 1.96 25.63 22.05
C GLY A 636 2.57 26.08 23.35
N VAL A 637 3.79 25.63 23.62
CA VAL A 637 4.61 26.27 24.61
C VAL A 637 4.88 27.55 23.84
N LYS A 638 3.87 28.43 23.84
CA LYS A 638 4.04 29.85 23.68
C LYS A 638 4.98 30.09 24.83
N TRP A 639 6.25 30.12 24.48
CA TRP A 639 7.30 30.35 25.46
C TRP A 639 7.08 31.78 25.90
N PHE A 640 6.33 31.95 26.98
CA PHE A 640 6.25 33.23 27.63
C PHE A 640 7.60 33.45 28.30
N MET A 641 8.17 34.63 28.09
CA MET A 641 9.35 35.00 28.82
C MET A 641 8.87 35.53 30.17
N VAL A 642 9.00 34.69 31.19
CA VAL A 642 8.70 35.07 32.56
C VAL A 642 9.93 35.73 33.15
N SER A 643 9.84 37.03 33.35
CA SER A 643 10.85 37.84 34.03
C SER A 643 10.42 37.98 35.48
N VAL A 644 11.24 37.48 36.40
CA VAL A 644 11.02 37.68 37.85
C VAL A 644 12.06 38.66 38.34
N GLN A 645 11.61 39.82 38.78
CA GLN A 645 12.48 40.84 39.37
C GLN A 645 12.05 41.09 40.82
N ARG A 646 13.04 41.11 41.72
CA ARG A 646 12.82 41.55 43.10
C ARG A 646 12.77 43.06 43.11
N VAL A 647 11.70 43.63 43.66
CA VAL A 647 11.59 45.09 43.82
C VAL A 647 12.54 45.51 44.93
N GLU A 648 13.48 46.40 44.61
CA GLU A 648 14.51 46.85 45.53
C GLU A 648 13.87 47.51 46.77
N GLY A 649 14.22 47.02 47.97
CA GLY A 649 13.61 47.47 49.23
C GLY A 649 12.29 46.81 49.63
N SER A 650 11.78 45.83 48.88
CA SER A 650 10.51 45.12 49.15
C SER A 650 10.68 43.60 49.25
N LYS A 651 9.76 42.94 49.98
CA LYS A 651 9.59 41.47 50.01
C LYS A 651 8.76 40.93 48.84
N ASN A 652 8.34 41.81 47.92
CA ASN A 652 7.50 41.42 46.77
C ASN A 652 8.36 41.01 45.57
N LEU A 653 7.88 40.00 44.84
CA LEU A 653 8.40 39.62 43.53
C LEU A 653 7.47 40.17 42.46
N ASN A 654 8.04 40.88 41.49
CA ASN A 654 7.33 41.24 40.27
C ASN A 654 7.55 40.13 39.25
N VAL A 655 6.45 39.48 38.87
CA VAL A 655 6.44 38.46 37.82
C VAL A 655 5.79 39.06 36.59
N THR A 656 6.62 39.28 35.56
CA THR A 656 6.20 39.82 34.27
C THR A 656 6.15 38.70 33.24
N ILE A 657 5.00 38.53 32.59
CA ILE A 657 4.80 37.50 31.58
C ILE A 657 4.69 38.17 30.21
N ASN A 658 5.78 38.12 29.43
CA ASN A 658 5.80 38.69 28.09
C ASN A 658 5.35 37.66 27.06
N THR A 659 4.32 38.01 26.27
CA THR A 659 3.78 37.17 25.21
C THR A 659 4.08 37.81 23.84
N TYR A 660 4.51 37.01 22.86
CA TYR A 660 4.75 37.50 21.49
C TYR A 660 3.44 37.42 20.69
N SER A 661 3.02 38.56 20.14
CA SER A 661 1.78 38.89 19.38
C SER A 661 0.57 39.34 20.22
N ASP A 662 0.28 40.64 20.16
CA ASP A 662 -0.99 41.35 20.42
C ASP A 662 -1.72 41.19 21.78
N PHE A 663 -1.05 40.74 22.86
CA PHE A 663 -1.58 40.82 24.24
C PHE A 663 -0.84 41.86 25.09
N PRO A 664 -1.52 42.61 25.97
CA PRO A 664 -0.85 43.52 26.89
C PRO A 664 -0.07 42.79 27.99
N GLU A 665 0.92 43.48 28.55
CA GLU A 665 1.78 43.01 29.63
C GLU A 665 0.98 42.77 30.92
N VAL A 666 1.01 41.55 31.46
CA VAL A 666 0.35 41.23 32.73
C VAL A 666 1.40 41.11 33.82
N SER A 667 1.26 41.94 34.86
CA SER A 667 2.12 41.95 36.05
C SER A 667 1.39 41.35 37.24
N LEU A 668 1.92 40.26 37.78
CA LEU A 668 1.42 39.62 39.00
C LEU A 668 2.36 39.95 40.17
N VAL A 669 1.80 40.55 41.21
CA VAL A 669 2.50 40.82 42.47
C VAL A 669 2.15 39.72 43.46
N ILE A 670 3.09 38.81 43.68
CA ILE A 670 2.94 37.72 44.66
C ILE A 670 3.71 38.13 45.91
N LYS A 671 3.00 38.20 47.04
CA LYS A 671 3.61 38.45 48.36
C LYS A 671 4.24 37.17 48.90
N GLN A 672 5.41 37.32 49.51
CA GLN A 672 6.23 36.22 50.03
C GLN A 672 5.47 35.29 51.01
N GLU A 673 4.56 35.85 51.81
CA GLU A 673 3.72 35.11 52.78
C GLU A 673 2.74 34.10 52.14
N HIS A 674 2.43 34.23 50.85
CA HIS A 674 1.52 33.29 50.15
C HIS A 674 2.23 32.05 49.59
N LEU A 675 3.56 31.98 49.69
CA LEU A 675 4.38 30.85 49.23
C LEU A 675 4.71 29.85 50.35
N GLU A 676 4.42 30.19 51.62
CA GLU A 676 4.85 29.46 52.82
C GLU A 676 4.03 28.18 53.16
N ARG A 677 3.14 27.70 52.28
CA ARG A 677 2.33 26.49 52.52
C ARG A 677 2.64 25.38 51.50
N GLU A 678 3.27 24.28 51.92
CA GLU A 678 3.47 23.04 51.13
C GLU A 678 2.17 22.25 50.88
N THR A 679 1.13 22.94 50.43
CA THR A 679 -0.09 22.32 49.91
C THR A 679 -0.36 22.94 48.56
N VAL A 680 -0.62 22.11 47.55
CA VAL A 680 -1.22 22.55 46.28
C VAL A 680 -2.51 23.27 46.62
N GLN A 681 -2.48 24.60 46.69
CA GLN A 681 -3.68 25.42 46.78
C GLN A 681 -4.09 25.79 45.37
N GLU A 682 -5.26 25.30 44.94
CA GLU A 682 -5.95 25.89 43.80
C GLU A 682 -6.43 27.28 44.21
N PHE A 683 -5.92 28.30 43.53
CA PHE A 683 -6.47 29.65 43.64
C PHE A 683 -7.62 29.76 42.65
N GLU A 684 -8.84 29.88 43.16
CA GLU A 684 -10.01 30.28 42.37
C GLU A 684 -10.03 31.81 42.32
N TYR A 685 -9.82 32.39 41.15
CA TYR A 685 -10.00 33.82 40.94
C TYR A 685 -11.38 34.06 40.35
N GLY A 686 -12.20 34.84 41.05
CA GLY A 686 -13.42 35.41 40.50
C GLY A 686 -13.07 36.62 39.63
N LEU A 687 -13.65 36.71 38.44
CA LEU A 687 -13.64 37.93 37.66
C LEU A 687 -14.72 38.85 38.23
N PHE A 688 -14.27 39.96 38.80
CA PHE A 688 -15.13 41.02 39.30
C PHE A 688 -14.95 42.25 38.41
N ASP A 689 -16.02 43.01 38.20
CA ASP A 689 -15.88 44.32 37.59
C ASP A 689 -15.16 45.30 38.54
N GLY A 690 -14.79 46.49 38.04
CA GLY A 690 -14.15 47.54 38.83
C GLY A 690 -14.93 48.02 40.06
N ALA A 691 -16.18 47.57 40.25
CA ALA A 691 -17.03 47.86 41.42
C ALA A 691 -17.17 46.67 42.39
N GLY A 692 -16.60 45.50 42.08
CA GLY A 692 -16.57 44.33 42.95
C GLY A 692 -17.77 43.37 42.81
N GLY A 693 -18.57 43.46 41.74
CA GLY A 693 -19.67 42.54 41.46
C GLY A 693 -19.24 41.34 40.60
N ALA A 694 -19.83 40.15 40.83
CA ALA A 694 -19.54 38.95 40.03
C ALA A 694 -20.13 39.06 38.61
N VAL A 695 -19.32 38.82 37.59
CA VAL A 695 -19.68 39.12 36.18
C VAL A 695 -20.28 37.89 35.47
N ASN A 696 -21.54 38.00 35.00
CA ASN A 696 -22.24 37.00 34.17
C ASN A 696 -22.55 37.53 32.75
N ARG A 697 -21.59 38.19 32.09
CA ARG A 697 -21.67 38.65 30.68
C ARG A 697 -20.28 38.81 30.05
N ALA A 698 -20.20 38.93 28.72
CA ALA A 698 -18.94 39.18 28.00
C ALA A 698 -18.34 40.56 28.35
N LEU A 699 -17.02 40.60 28.61
CA LEU A 699 -16.26 41.78 29.07
C LEU A 699 -15.42 42.42 27.96
N THR A 700 -15.11 43.71 28.10
CA THR A 700 -14.11 44.46 27.33
C THR A 700 -12.87 44.80 28.17
N LEU A 701 -11.75 45.11 27.51
CA LEU A 701 -10.40 45.22 28.13
C LEU A 701 -10.26 46.31 29.22
N ASP A 702 -11.15 47.29 29.27
CA ASP A 702 -11.10 48.38 30.26
C ASP A 702 -11.72 48.01 31.63
N ASP A 703 -12.32 46.81 31.75
CA ASP A 703 -13.18 46.43 32.89
C ASP A 703 -12.44 45.66 34.03
N LEU A 704 -11.11 45.48 33.97
CA LEU A 704 -10.37 44.54 34.83
C LEU A 704 -9.49 45.22 35.90
N SER A 705 -9.65 44.87 37.18
CA SER A 705 -8.69 45.20 38.26
C SER A 705 -8.59 44.08 39.31
N PHE A 706 -7.40 43.83 39.85
CA PHE A 706 -7.13 42.72 40.79
C PHE A 706 -6.45 43.19 42.09
N VAL A 707 -7.00 42.87 43.26
CA VAL A 707 -6.39 43.14 44.58
C VAL A 707 -6.63 41.96 45.54
N ALA A 708 -5.59 41.47 46.22
CA ALA A 708 -5.68 40.39 47.22
C ALA A 708 -5.28 40.86 48.64
N LYS A 709 -5.98 40.38 49.69
CA LYS A 709 -5.70 40.63 51.13
C LYS A 709 -5.52 39.32 51.93
N PRO A 710 -4.57 39.25 52.89
CA PRO A 710 -4.26 38.03 53.64
C PRO A 710 -5.07 37.85 54.94
N VAL A 711 -5.15 36.59 55.42
CA VAL A 711 -5.73 36.14 56.71
C VAL A 711 -4.68 35.32 57.48
N GLY A 712 -4.22 35.83 58.65
CA GLY A 712 -3.45 35.08 59.67
C GLY A 712 -1.92 35.26 59.66
N ASP A 713 -1.30 35.16 60.85
CA ASP A 713 0.09 35.59 61.16
C ASP A 713 1.16 34.46 61.27
N CYS A 714 2.41 34.84 60.92
CA CYS A 714 3.75 34.28 61.28
C CYS A 714 4.22 32.97 60.59
N ALA A 715 5.52 32.70 60.30
CA ALA A 715 6.78 33.46 60.23
C ALA A 715 7.95 32.59 59.64
N GLU A 716 8.83 33.24 58.86
CA GLU A 716 10.25 32.98 58.51
C GLU A 716 10.68 31.76 57.63
N PHE A 717 11.29 32.06 56.48
CA PHE A 717 11.88 31.13 55.50
C PHE A 717 13.19 31.69 54.86
N GLU A 718 14.19 30.83 54.59
CA GLU A 718 15.46 31.17 53.92
C GLU A 718 15.43 30.90 52.38
N PRO A 719 16.00 31.77 51.53
CA PRO A 719 15.68 31.87 50.10
C PRO A 719 16.45 30.89 49.18
N THR A 720 16.61 29.62 49.56
CA THR A 720 17.35 28.63 48.76
C THR A 720 16.53 27.50 48.15
N GLU A 721 15.22 27.46 48.33
CA GLU A 721 14.38 26.46 47.66
C GLU A 721 13.79 27.00 46.35
N ALA A 722 14.02 26.25 45.26
CA ALA A 722 13.41 26.50 43.98
C ALA A 722 11.92 26.15 44.04
N PHE A 723 11.05 27.11 43.72
CA PHE A 723 9.61 26.86 43.60
C PHE A 723 9.22 26.63 42.14
N GLU A 724 8.26 25.73 41.92
CA GLU A 724 7.73 25.39 40.60
C GLU A 724 6.30 25.93 40.49
N LEU A 725 6.08 26.90 39.59
CA LEU A 725 4.78 27.51 39.35
C LEU A 725 4.03 26.70 38.28
N HIS A 726 2.99 25.99 38.71
CA HIS A 726 2.10 25.24 37.82
C HIS A 726 0.88 26.10 37.47
N PHE A 727 0.79 26.55 36.22
CA PHE A 727 -0.40 27.21 35.71
C PHE A 727 -1.39 26.16 35.21
N ILE A 728 -2.49 25.98 35.94
CA ILE A 728 -3.60 25.13 35.51
C ILE A 728 -4.71 26.04 34.99
N VAL A 729 -4.85 26.12 33.68
CA VAL A 729 -6.01 26.78 33.06
C VAL A 729 -7.21 25.85 33.25
N LYS A 730 -8.04 26.13 34.26
CA LYS A 730 -9.32 25.44 34.43
C LYS A 730 -10.28 25.95 33.36
N ASP A 731 -10.58 25.06 32.44
CA ASP A 731 -11.49 25.17 31.31
C ASP A 731 -10.88 25.68 29.98
N PRO A 732 -10.33 24.77 29.16
CA PRO A 732 -9.90 25.07 27.78
C PRO A 732 -11.06 25.18 26.79
N SER A 733 -12.33 25.00 27.21
CA SER A 733 -13.46 24.91 26.28
C SER A 733 -13.78 26.24 25.58
N GLU A 734 -13.37 27.37 26.16
CA GLU A 734 -13.60 28.71 25.58
C GLU A 734 -12.48 29.21 24.65
N TYR A 735 -11.33 28.52 24.58
CA TYR A 735 -10.20 28.91 23.71
C TYR A 735 -10.01 28.01 22.48
N LYS A 736 -11.09 27.37 22.02
CA LYS A 736 -11.09 26.57 20.78
C LYS A 736 -11.44 27.41 19.55
N ARG A 737 -10.56 28.32 19.14
CA ARG A 737 -10.57 28.83 17.76
C ARG A 737 -9.14 28.95 17.27
N PHE A 738 -8.90 28.34 16.10
CA PHE A 738 -7.65 28.24 15.35
C PHE A 738 -6.65 27.16 15.80
N SER A 739 -6.85 25.94 15.30
CA SER A 739 -5.82 25.27 14.49
C SER A 739 -6.37 24.01 13.82
N GLN A 740 -6.48 24.04 12.48
CA GLN A 740 -6.28 22.82 11.70
C GLN A 740 -4.79 22.46 11.82
N ALA A 741 -4.43 21.59 12.74
CA ALA A 741 -3.11 20.95 12.79
C ALA A 741 -3.13 19.61 12.03
N GLY A 742 -3.77 19.59 10.86
CA GLY A 742 -4.03 18.38 10.08
C GLY A 742 -3.85 18.54 8.57
N PHE A 743 -3.34 19.67 8.08
CA PHE A 743 -2.77 19.69 6.73
C PHE A 743 -1.31 19.28 6.79
N TYR A 744 -1.02 18.15 6.14
CA TYR A 744 0.31 17.78 5.69
C TYR A 744 0.97 18.98 5.04
N ARG A 745 1.89 19.61 5.76
CA ARG A 745 3.02 20.24 5.14
C ARG A 745 4.09 19.19 5.16
N ASP A 746 4.36 18.59 4.01
CA ASP A 746 5.58 17.83 3.83
C ASP A 746 6.74 18.76 4.23
N ILE A 747 7.32 18.50 5.41
CA ILE A 747 8.44 19.28 5.94
C ILE A 747 9.57 19.30 4.91
N SER A 748 9.71 18.25 4.10
CA SER A 748 10.75 18.17 3.07
C SER A 748 10.53 19.13 1.90
N VAL A 749 9.29 19.45 1.52
CA VAL A 749 9.00 20.36 0.39
C VAL A 749 9.16 21.81 0.83
N TYR A 750 8.68 22.19 2.01
CA TYR A 750 8.94 23.54 2.56
C TYR A 750 10.40 23.72 2.98
N GLU A 751 11.10 22.67 3.43
CA GLU A 751 12.54 22.76 3.72
C GLU A 751 13.35 22.83 2.42
N ARG A 752 12.98 22.11 1.35
CA ARG A 752 13.59 22.25 0.01
C ARG A 752 13.30 23.61 -0.60
N GLU A 753 12.06 24.09 -0.52
CA GLU A 753 11.62 25.38 -1.05
C GLU A 753 12.16 26.55 -0.21
N ALA A 754 12.23 26.44 1.11
CA ALA A 754 12.91 27.42 1.97
C ALA A 754 14.43 27.40 1.74
N ARG A 755 15.06 26.23 1.55
CA ARG A 755 16.48 26.15 1.14
C ARG A 755 16.70 26.79 -0.23
N ARG A 756 15.76 26.63 -1.16
CA ARG A 756 15.78 27.24 -2.50
C ARG A 756 15.58 28.75 -2.42
N GLN A 757 14.57 29.23 -1.70
CA GLN A 757 14.30 30.66 -1.50
C GLN A 757 15.38 31.36 -0.67
N VAL A 758 15.98 30.69 0.31
CA VAL A 758 17.15 31.19 1.05
C VAL A 758 18.37 31.24 0.13
N ARG A 759 18.58 30.25 -0.76
CA ARG A 759 19.63 30.31 -1.80
C ARG A 759 19.39 31.43 -2.81
N GLU A 760 18.17 31.59 -3.30
CA GLU A 760 17.81 32.63 -4.26
C GLU A 760 17.92 34.03 -3.64
N ARG A 761 17.47 34.22 -2.39
CA ARG A 761 17.67 35.47 -1.64
C ARG A 761 19.15 35.73 -1.32
N PHE A 762 19.92 34.68 -1.05
CA PHE A 762 21.36 34.79 -0.81
C PHE A 762 22.14 35.17 -2.08
N HIS A 763 21.80 34.58 -3.23
CA HIS A 763 22.39 34.95 -4.52
C HIS A 763 21.98 36.34 -4.99
N LYS A 764 20.75 36.75 -4.69
CA LYS A 764 20.27 38.11 -4.96
C LYS A 764 20.98 39.13 -4.06
N PHE A 765 21.17 38.83 -2.78
CA PHE A 765 21.95 39.64 -1.84
C PHE A 765 23.44 39.74 -2.21
N GLU A 766 24.10 38.66 -2.65
CA GLU A 766 25.48 38.69 -3.16
C GLU A 766 25.63 39.50 -4.45
N ALA A 767 24.61 39.49 -5.32
CA ALA A 767 24.59 40.24 -6.57
C ALA A 767 24.33 41.75 -6.36
N ASP A 768 23.49 42.09 -5.38
CA ASP A 768 23.05 43.46 -5.12
C ASP A 768 24.00 44.24 -4.19
N GLU A 769 24.57 43.60 -3.15
CA GLU A 769 25.30 44.31 -2.08
C GLU A 769 26.81 44.00 -2.01
N GLY A 770 27.29 43.08 -2.86
CA GLY A 770 28.68 42.62 -2.81
C GLY A 770 29.00 41.79 -1.56
N LYS A 771 30.19 41.17 -1.52
CA LYS A 771 30.58 40.26 -0.44
C LYS A 771 30.63 41.00 0.92
N PRO A 772 29.91 40.54 1.96
CA PRO A 772 29.87 41.23 3.24
C PRO A 772 31.22 41.18 3.96
N THR A 773 31.82 42.35 4.13
CA THR A 773 32.91 42.67 5.05
C THR A 773 32.39 42.66 6.51
N GLU A 774 33.27 42.26 7.44
CA GLU A 774 32.98 41.68 8.77
C GLU A 774 32.25 42.60 9.79
N PRO A 775 31.66 41.98 10.86
CA PRO A 775 32.39 42.03 12.13
C PRO A 775 32.70 40.65 12.73
N THR A 776 33.94 40.53 13.18
CA THR A 776 34.61 39.39 13.84
C THR A 776 34.33 39.44 15.35
N LEU A 777 33.93 38.32 15.96
CA LEU A 777 33.96 38.14 17.41
C LEU A 777 34.82 36.90 17.69
N GLU A 778 36.11 37.12 17.92
CA GLU A 778 37.05 36.09 18.37
C GLU A 778 36.91 35.92 19.89
N ARG A 779 36.69 34.68 20.34
CA ARG A 779 36.99 34.30 21.72
C ARG A 779 37.64 32.92 21.77
N VAL A 780 38.82 32.88 22.36
CA VAL A 780 39.69 31.70 22.47
C VAL A 780 39.20 30.77 23.58
N VAL A 781 39.01 29.50 23.27
CA VAL A 781 38.92 28.38 24.24
C VAL A 781 40.02 27.38 23.88
N ALA A 782 40.78 26.93 24.88
CA ALA A 782 41.96 26.10 24.69
C ALA A 782 41.61 24.74 24.07
N GLY A 783 42.32 24.37 23.00
CA GLY A 783 42.39 22.98 22.51
C GLY A 783 41.69 22.64 21.18
N GLY A 784 41.66 23.55 20.20
CA GLY A 784 41.32 23.20 18.80
C GLY A 784 40.73 24.37 18.02
N LYS A 785 41.45 24.86 17.00
CA LYS A 785 41.00 25.99 16.17
C LYS A 785 39.75 25.61 15.37
N TYR A 786 38.65 26.33 15.56
CA TYR A 786 37.53 26.38 14.62
C TYR A 786 37.40 27.82 14.10
N SER A 787 37.62 28.03 12.80
CA SER A 787 37.26 29.26 12.10
C SER A 787 36.02 29.02 11.25
N GLY A 788 34.98 29.83 11.47
CA GLY A 788 33.72 29.72 10.75
C GLY A 788 32.94 31.03 10.82
N LYS A 789 32.10 31.28 9.81
CA LYS A 789 31.21 32.45 9.75
C LYS A 789 29.85 32.07 10.33
N VAL A 790 29.37 32.83 11.31
CA VAL A 790 28.05 32.62 11.91
C VAL A 790 27.00 33.13 10.93
N LEU A 791 26.08 32.26 10.52
CA LEU A 791 25.07 32.57 9.51
C LEU A 791 23.71 32.94 10.14
N LEU A 792 23.36 32.29 11.26
CA LEU A 792 22.08 32.50 11.94
C LEU A 792 22.17 32.08 13.42
N VAL A 793 21.61 32.90 14.30
CA VAL A 793 21.48 32.62 15.75
C VAL A 793 20.01 32.63 16.14
N THR A 794 19.57 31.61 16.86
CA THR A 794 18.20 31.50 17.38
C THR A 794 18.21 31.19 18.88
N LYS A 795 17.03 31.19 19.53
CA LYS A 795 16.88 30.93 20.98
C LYS A 795 17.41 29.57 21.46
N HIS A 796 17.59 28.59 20.55
CA HIS A 796 17.98 27.22 20.92
C HIS A 796 19.18 26.68 20.14
N TYR A 797 19.54 27.29 19.02
CA TYR A 797 20.59 26.78 18.12
C TYR A 797 21.42 27.89 17.49
N ILE A 798 22.68 27.57 17.23
CA ILE A 798 23.60 28.38 16.43
C ILE A 798 24.01 27.58 15.19
N ALA A 799 23.85 28.18 14.01
CA ALA A 799 24.27 27.61 12.73
C ALA A 799 25.58 28.27 12.26
N ILE A 800 26.62 27.45 12.10
CA ILE A 800 27.98 27.93 11.76
C ILE A 800 28.43 27.27 10.45
N HIS A 801 28.87 28.11 9.52
CA HIS A 801 29.54 27.69 8.30
C HIS A 801 31.04 27.59 8.55
N LYS A 802 31.65 26.42 8.31
CA LYS A 802 33.10 26.22 8.52
C LYS A 802 33.87 26.77 7.33
N LEU A 803 34.80 27.69 7.58
CA LEU A 803 35.48 28.45 6.52
C LEU A 803 36.44 27.61 5.65
N HIS A 804 36.82 26.40 6.09
CA HIS A 804 37.71 25.50 5.32
C HIS A 804 36.98 24.37 4.57
N ASP A 805 35.67 24.25 4.70
CA ASP A 805 34.90 23.25 3.95
C ASP A 805 33.57 23.86 3.48
N ARG A 806 33.51 24.24 2.19
CA ARG A 806 32.51 25.18 1.65
C ARG A 806 31.07 24.65 1.67
N GLU A 807 30.86 23.35 1.89
CA GLU A 807 29.55 22.70 1.81
C GLU A 807 28.96 22.23 3.15
N GLN A 808 29.66 22.38 4.28
CA GLN A 808 29.13 21.96 5.58
C GLN A 808 28.68 23.13 6.48
N VAL A 809 27.37 23.18 6.74
CA VAL A 809 26.78 23.98 7.82
C VAL A 809 26.52 23.05 9.01
N SER A 810 27.07 23.38 10.17
CA SER A 810 26.88 22.62 11.41
C SER A 810 25.93 23.33 12.37
N LEU A 811 24.98 22.59 12.95
CA LEU A 811 23.96 23.09 13.87
C LEU A 811 24.31 22.67 15.30
N HIS A 812 24.52 23.64 16.19
CA HIS A 812 24.91 23.39 17.58
C HIS A 812 23.78 23.82 18.52
N ARG A 813 23.42 22.96 19.48
CA ARG A 813 22.43 23.26 20.51
C ARG A 813 23.09 24.03 21.65
N ILE A 814 22.49 25.13 22.07
CA ILE A 814 23.01 25.95 23.16
C ILE A 814 22.72 25.24 24.49
N ALA A 815 23.75 24.70 25.14
CA ALA A 815 23.64 24.15 26.50
C ALA A 815 23.84 25.26 27.54
N LYS A 816 22.94 25.33 28.53
CA LYS A 816 23.09 26.22 29.68
C LYS A 816 24.05 25.58 30.69
N LEU A 817 25.09 26.33 31.08
CA LEU A 817 25.90 26.04 32.26
C LEU A 817 25.03 26.08 33.53
N ASP A 818 25.31 25.18 34.45
CA ASP A 818 24.81 25.25 35.82
C ASP A 818 25.42 26.49 36.53
N ARG A 819 24.58 27.20 37.28
CA ARG A 819 24.86 28.50 37.92
C ARG A 819 25.21 28.36 39.41
N SER A 820 25.75 27.22 39.82
CA SER A 820 26.07 26.95 41.23
C SER A 820 27.56 27.10 41.60
N ALA A 821 28.40 27.74 40.78
CA ALA A 821 29.76 28.10 41.18
C ALA A 821 29.82 29.48 41.85
N LYS A 822 30.27 29.55 43.11
CA LYS A 822 30.73 30.80 43.73
C LYS A 822 32.24 30.98 43.49
N VAL A 823 32.70 32.22 43.57
CA VAL A 823 34.07 32.63 43.21
C VAL A 823 35.10 31.85 44.06
N GLY A 824 35.92 31.01 43.40
CA GLY A 824 37.11 30.37 43.99
C GLY A 824 37.21 28.85 43.89
N GLU A 825 36.15 28.11 43.52
CA GLU A 825 36.19 26.64 43.47
C GLU A 825 36.32 26.04 42.06
N THR A 826 36.97 24.88 41.98
CA THR A 826 37.12 24.08 40.75
C THR A 826 36.03 23.02 40.70
N ILE A 827 35.19 23.01 39.66
CA ILE A 827 34.15 22.01 39.46
C ILE A 827 34.56 21.07 38.32
N THR A 828 34.57 19.77 38.60
CA THR A 828 34.83 18.69 37.64
C THR A 828 33.51 18.14 37.11
N VAL A 829 33.39 17.93 35.79
CA VAL A 829 32.15 17.49 35.13
C VAL A 829 32.31 16.05 34.63
N THR A 830 31.68 15.12 35.34
CA THR A 830 31.79 13.68 35.06
C THR A 830 30.74 13.20 34.07
N TYR A 831 31.19 12.48 33.04
CA TYR A 831 30.34 11.84 32.04
C TYR A 831 30.19 10.34 32.31
N THR A 832 28.94 9.84 32.35
CA THR A 832 28.65 8.41 32.41
C THR A 832 28.07 7.88 31.10
N GLY A 833 28.93 7.23 30.32
CA GLY A 833 28.55 6.38 29.18
C GLY A 833 28.63 4.89 29.52
N LYS A 834 28.14 4.02 28.61
CA LYS A 834 28.01 2.55 28.77
C LYS A 834 29.33 1.75 28.99
N LYS A 835 30.48 2.39 29.23
CA LYS A 835 31.75 1.74 29.63
C LYS A 835 32.41 2.36 30.88
N GLY A 836 31.59 2.90 31.78
CA GLY A 836 32.04 3.42 33.08
C GLY A 836 32.29 4.92 33.07
N ALA A 837 32.25 5.51 34.27
CA ALA A 837 32.46 6.93 34.51
C ALA A 837 33.95 7.29 34.37
N VAL A 838 34.25 8.37 33.65
CA VAL A 838 35.54 9.06 33.74
C VAL A 838 35.25 10.46 34.26
N ALA A 839 35.90 10.79 35.39
CA ALA A 839 35.65 11.95 36.23
C ALA A 839 35.82 13.29 35.50
#